data_AF-A0A8B8D6E9-F1
#
_entry.id   AF-A0A8B8D6E9-F1
#
_cell.length_a   1.000
_cell.length_b   1.000
_cell.length_c   1.000
_cell.angle_alpha   90.00
_cell.angle_beta   90.00
_cell.angle_gamma   90.00
#
_symmetry.space_group_name_H-M   'P 1'
#
loop_
_entity.id
_entity.type
_entity.pdbx_description
1 polymer ?
#
loop_
_entity_poly.entity_id
_entity_poly.type
_entity_poly.pdbx_seq_one_letter_code
_entity_poly.pdbx_strand_id
1 'polypeptide(L)'
;MGRLRAGILCLLPALLQAALGAYTDPHCQGKQVIVHLFEWKWSDIANECERFLGKKGFCGVQVSPPNEHAVIDPRPWWERYQPVSYKLHSRGGTEEEFRDMVTRCKNVGVRIYVDSVVNHMAGLGRTGQGSAGTSFNSDNYDFPGVPFRRENFNSRDKCPSHDGNINNYGDPNNVRNCFLVGLTDLDQSQEYVRNKIAEFYNHCIDLGVAGFRIDAAKHMWPGDIKAIQDRTKDLPEGGRPFFYHEVIDQNDGAIKVGEYTPLGYVTEFRYCQKIAEGIRNFGMLHGVYDPGWGMTDSGHAFVFVDNHDNQRGHGGGGNLITHKTPRDYKMANAFTLAYNYGFTRVMSSYYFQSSDQGPPHNADYSAKDVTINADGSCGNGWVCEHRWNPIANMVAFRNAVAGTNVNHWRNENEEVSFARGQKGFFAMAKGGHMDRTLQTGLPAGEYCELVSDCKKKITVDGSGNAHIVIDNSAEPIIAFIVGGPSGPTGISGGGSSGTGSQSVTSAPTQPAPSVGPAPEGWARTVIMIERQTNPGQDLFIRGGIDHSHRQGCTNDATTSACAIPIKSRHLGTGQHYAQYNAWSTGDSFLDWYGQEHGQHSYHGKSPSGTPAVWTTNVEGASGHTTLNTYGQHYWLIDVDMDCSRTENGWFEFKGLVNGQWEGNIQGQTCGNPPYSSNNHWAKCGFKNVYHFNSGQCEISTIS
;
A
#
# COMPACT_ATOMS: atom_id res chain seq x y z
N MET A 1 -25.19 -55.95 32.93
CA MET A 1 -24.28 -56.20 31.80
C MET A 1 -24.69 -55.23 30.69
N GLY A 2 -24.14 -54.04 30.51
CA GLY A 2 -22.73 -53.63 30.52
C GLY A 2 -22.29 -53.44 29.06
N ARG A 3 -22.39 -52.20 28.52
CA ARG A 3 -21.73 -51.69 27.29
C ARG A 3 -22.06 -50.18 27.15
N LEU A 4 -21.19 -49.33 27.68
CA LEU A 4 -20.17 -48.53 26.97
C LEU A 4 -20.75 -47.43 26.06
N ARG A 5 -20.77 -46.20 26.61
CA ARG A 5 -20.87 -44.94 25.87
C ARG A 5 -19.51 -44.67 25.21
N ALA A 6 -19.48 -44.59 23.89
CA ALA A 6 -18.35 -44.01 23.15
C ALA A 6 -18.77 -42.60 22.71
N GLY A 7 -18.18 -41.58 23.35
CA GLY A 7 -18.26 -40.21 22.88
C GLY A 7 -17.30 -40.02 21.71
N ILE A 8 -17.83 -39.65 20.55
CA ILE A 8 -17.03 -39.17 19.42
C ILE A 8 -16.86 -37.67 19.63
N LEU A 9 -15.66 -37.29 20.08
CA LEU A 9 -15.18 -35.92 20.09
C LEU A 9 -14.85 -35.57 18.63
N CYS A 10 -15.76 -34.90 17.92
CA CYS A 10 -15.45 -34.29 16.62
C CYS A 10 -14.54 -33.09 16.85
N LEU A 11 -13.23 -33.31 16.75
CA LEU A 11 -12.23 -32.28 16.57
C LEU A 11 -12.54 -31.52 15.27
N LEU A 12 -12.86 -30.23 15.41
CA LEU A 12 -12.93 -29.25 14.33
C LEU A 12 -11.58 -29.18 13.61
N PRO A 13 -11.53 -29.22 12.25
CA PRO A 13 -10.34 -28.78 11.54
C PRO A 13 -10.35 -27.25 11.48
N ALA A 14 -9.95 -26.60 12.58
CA ALA A 14 -9.51 -25.21 12.56
C ALA A 14 -8.05 -25.20 12.10
N LEU A 15 -7.82 -25.28 10.78
CA LEU A 15 -6.53 -25.05 10.13
C LEU A 15 -6.73 -25.10 8.61
N LEU A 16 -7.09 -23.97 8.00
CA LEU A 16 -6.69 -23.55 6.64
C LEU A 16 -7.32 -22.18 6.34
N GLN A 17 -6.86 -21.12 7.03
CA GLN A 17 -7.31 -19.74 6.73
C GLN A 17 -6.19 -18.74 7.05
N ALA A 18 -5.05 -18.89 6.37
CA ALA A 18 -3.99 -17.89 6.37
C ALA A 18 -3.08 -18.09 5.15
N ALA A 19 -3.30 -17.36 4.05
CA ALA A 19 -2.31 -17.29 2.95
C ALA A 19 -2.51 -16.18 1.90
N LEU A 20 -3.48 -15.26 2.01
CA LEU A 20 -3.62 -14.16 1.06
C LEU A 20 -3.65 -12.84 1.85
N GLY A 21 -2.49 -12.17 1.93
CA GLY A 21 -2.26 -10.94 2.72
C GLY A 21 -1.22 -11.05 3.85
N ALA A 22 -0.46 -12.14 3.93
CA ALA A 22 0.61 -12.25 4.92
C ALA A 22 1.68 -11.17 4.62
N TYR A 23 2.05 -10.38 5.62
CA TYR A 23 3.15 -9.39 5.61
C TYR A 23 2.90 -8.00 5.01
N THR A 24 1.69 -7.65 4.57
CA THR A 24 1.40 -6.33 3.95
C THR A 24 0.73 -5.32 4.89
N ASP A 25 0.30 -5.72 6.09
CA ASP A 25 -0.30 -4.80 7.07
C ASP A 25 0.80 -4.05 7.85
N PRO A 26 0.86 -2.69 7.79
CA PRO A 26 1.81 -1.89 8.56
C PRO A 26 1.47 -1.79 10.07
N HIS A 27 0.32 -2.29 10.52
CA HIS A 27 -0.08 -2.29 11.94
C HIS A 27 -0.22 -0.91 12.58
N CYS A 28 -0.74 0.05 11.82
CA CYS A 28 -0.85 1.45 12.25
C CYS A 28 -2.22 2.09 11.97
N GLN A 29 -3.29 1.29 12.03
CA GLN A 29 -4.68 1.76 12.00
C GLN A 29 -5.02 2.57 10.75
N GLY A 30 -4.59 2.08 9.58
CA GLY A 30 -4.87 2.70 8.29
C GLY A 30 -4.04 3.95 7.96
N LYS A 31 -3.17 4.43 8.85
CA LYS A 31 -2.19 5.48 8.52
C LYS A 31 -1.28 5.01 7.37
N GLN A 32 -0.90 5.92 6.48
CA GLN A 32 -0.31 5.57 5.17
C GLN A 32 1.13 6.06 4.98
N VAL A 33 1.73 6.70 5.99
CA VAL A 33 3.02 7.39 5.86
C VAL A 33 3.97 7.01 6.98
N ILE A 34 5.17 6.58 6.63
CA ILE A 34 6.27 6.41 7.59
C ILE A 34 7.40 7.41 7.30
N VAL A 35 8.30 7.60 8.26
CA VAL A 35 9.51 8.39 8.09
C VAL A 35 10.75 7.50 8.23
N HIS A 36 11.77 7.70 7.41
CA HIS A 36 13.11 7.14 7.66
C HIS A 36 13.93 8.13 8.47
N LEU A 37 14.06 7.92 9.78
CA LEU A 37 14.94 8.73 10.63
C LEU A 37 16.37 8.20 10.53
N PHE A 38 16.99 8.46 9.37
CA PHE A 38 18.26 7.86 8.99
C PHE A 38 19.40 8.33 9.90
N GLU A 39 20.08 7.37 10.52
CA GLU A 39 21.18 7.56 11.47
C GLU A 39 20.84 8.28 12.79
N TRP A 40 19.55 8.45 13.11
CA TRP A 40 19.15 9.01 14.40
C TRP A 40 19.42 8.03 15.54
N LYS A 41 19.72 8.56 16.72
CA LYS A 41 19.83 7.77 17.95
C LYS A 41 18.46 7.35 18.46
N TRP A 42 18.40 6.24 19.20
CA TRP A 42 17.16 5.69 19.73
C TRP A 42 16.41 6.69 20.62
N SER A 43 17.12 7.40 21.48
CA SER A 43 16.54 8.42 22.37
C SER A 43 15.94 9.61 21.60
N ASP A 44 16.57 10.06 20.53
CA ASP A 44 16.06 11.13 19.66
C ASP A 44 14.80 10.68 18.92
N ILE A 45 14.77 9.44 18.42
CA ILE A 45 13.59 8.86 17.77
C ILE A 45 12.42 8.75 18.76
N ALA A 46 12.67 8.27 19.98
CA ALA A 46 11.65 8.16 21.02
C ALA A 46 11.00 9.52 21.32
N ASN A 47 11.84 10.55 21.51
CA ASN A 47 11.39 11.93 21.71
C ASN A 47 10.60 12.45 20.50
N GLU A 48 11.05 12.14 19.28
CA GLU A 48 10.41 12.57 18.04
C GLU A 48 9.02 11.96 17.85
N CYS A 49 8.86 10.67 18.20
CA CYS A 49 7.57 9.98 18.20
C CYS A 49 6.53 10.73 19.03
N GLU A 50 6.87 11.08 20.27
CA GLU A 50 5.96 11.73 21.22
C GLU A 50 5.72 13.20 20.90
N ARG A 51 6.78 13.94 20.58
CA ARG A 51 6.69 15.40 20.43
C ARG A 51 6.06 15.80 19.09
N PHE A 52 6.20 14.97 18.05
CA PHE A 52 5.86 15.35 16.68
C PHE A 52 5.14 14.25 15.88
N LEU A 53 5.74 13.08 15.67
CA LEU A 53 5.26 12.11 14.68
C LEU A 53 3.86 11.57 15.01
N GLY A 54 3.61 11.22 16.27
CA GLY A 54 2.30 10.76 16.72
C GLY A 54 1.22 11.82 16.50
N LYS A 55 1.55 13.10 16.76
CA LYS A 55 0.63 14.24 16.60
C LYS A 55 0.34 14.58 15.14
N LYS A 56 1.34 14.41 14.24
CA LYS A 56 1.18 14.63 12.80
C LYS A 56 0.57 13.43 12.08
N GLY A 57 0.35 12.32 12.77
CA GLY A 57 -0.34 11.15 12.23
C GLY A 57 0.55 10.21 11.41
N PHE A 58 1.87 10.22 11.62
CA PHE A 58 2.72 9.21 11.01
C PHE A 58 2.34 7.81 11.51
N CYS A 59 2.40 6.85 10.60
CA CYS A 59 2.21 5.43 10.86
C CYS A 59 3.35 4.85 11.69
N GLY A 60 4.59 5.24 11.37
CA GLY A 60 5.78 4.68 12.00
C GLY A 60 7.09 5.25 11.50
N VAL A 61 8.18 4.65 11.97
CA VAL A 61 9.57 5.03 11.71
C VAL A 61 10.32 3.83 11.15
N GLN A 62 10.96 3.99 10.00
CA GLN A 62 12.08 3.13 9.62
C GLN A 62 13.32 3.62 10.36
N VAL A 63 13.98 2.71 11.09
CA VAL A 63 15.24 2.96 11.78
C VAL A 63 16.40 2.32 11.04
N SER A 64 17.57 2.96 11.03
CA SER A 64 18.81 2.36 10.47
C SER A 64 19.18 1.04 11.19
N PRO A 65 20.02 0.18 10.59
CA PRO A 65 20.28 -1.16 11.11
C PRO A 65 20.68 -1.16 12.59
N PRO A 66 19.87 -1.79 13.48
CA PRO A 66 20.08 -1.70 14.92
C PRO A 66 21.08 -2.72 15.45
N ASN A 67 21.43 -3.72 14.64
CA ASN A 67 22.36 -4.77 15.00
C ASN A 67 23.81 -4.26 15.03
N GLU A 68 24.67 -5.05 15.68
CA GLU A 68 26.10 -4.81 15.75
C GLU A 68 26.73 -4.83 14.35
N HIS A 69 27.54 -3.82 14.07
CA HIS A 69 28.15 -3.60 12.77
C HIS A 69 29.64 -3.32 12.89
N ALA A 70 30.36 -3.38 11.77
CA ALA A 70 31.76 -3.00 11.71
C ALA A 70 31.93 -1.52 12.07
N VAL A 71 33.04 -1.20 12.74
CA VAL A 71 33.47 0.18 13.04
C VAL A 71 34.58 0.53 12.08
N ILE A 72 34.36 1.54 11.23
CA ILE A 72 35.26 1.83 10.10
C ILE A 72 35.63 3.31 10.15
N ASP A 73 36.91 3.67 10.19
CA ASP A 73 37.32 5.08 10.15
C ASP A 73 37.19 5.66 8.72
N PRO A 74 36.71 6.92 8.53
CA PRO A 74 36.33 7.93 9.53
C PRO A 74 34.84 7.93 9.89
N ARG A 75 34.27 6.74 10.14
CA ARG A 75 32.89 6.48 10.56
C ARG A 75 31.85 6.84 9.49
N PRO A 76 31.92 6.24 8.28
CA PRO A 76 30.93 6.44 7.24
C PRO A 76 29.56 5.92 7.67
N TRP A 77 28.49 6.34 6.98
CA TRP A 77 27.13 5.86 7.29
C TRP A 77 26.94 4.39 6.93
N TRP A 78 27.54 3.95 5.83
CA TRP A 78 27.42 2.58 5.33
C TRP A 78 28.14 1.55 6.20
N GLU A 79 28.87 1.96 7.26
CA GLU A 79 29.43 1.01 8.23
C GLU A 79 28.33 0.18 8.91
N ARG A 80 27.12 0.75 9.09
CA ARG A 80 25.97 0.05 9.67
C ARG A 80 25.42 -1.06 8.78
N TYR A 81 25.74 -1.01 7.49
CA TYR A 81 25.37 -2.01 6.49
C TYR A 81 26.43 -3.12 6.38
N GLN A 82 27.26 -3.28 7.42
CA GLN A 82 28.25 -4.36 7.51
C GLN A 82 28.10 -5.10 8.83
N PRO A 83 27.11 -6.01 8.95
CA PRO A 83 26.84 -6.73 10.18
C PRO A 83 28.06 -7.51 10.68
N VAL A 84 28.28 -7.46 12.00
CA VAL A 84 29.27 -8.29 12.71
C VAL A 84 28.56 -9.32 13.58
N SER A 85 27.46 -8.93 14.20
CA SER A 85 26.53 -9.85 14.85
C SER A 85 25.10 -9.32 14.80
N TYR A 86 24.15 -10.11 15.33
CA TYR A 86 22.76 -9.71 15.49
C TYR A 86 22.42 -9.16 16.89
N LYS A 87 23.43 -8.83 17.71
CA LYS A 87 23.23 -8.09 18.97
C LYS A 87 22.68 -6.69 18.67
N LEU A 88 21.71 -6.21 19.44
CA LEU A 88 21.11 -4.88 19.24
C LEU A 88 21.93 -3.78 19.92
N HIS A 89 23.16 -3.54 19.46
CA HIS A 89 23.99 -2.44 19.92
C HIS A 89 24.78 -1.88 18.73
N SER A 90 24.41 -0.67 18.33
CA SER A 90 24.90 0.00 17.12
C SER A 90 25.28 1.45 17.42
N ARG A 91 25.68 2.20 16.39
CA ARG A 91 25.85 3.66 16.46
C ARG A 91 24.61 4.38 17.04
N GLY A 92 23.41 3.80 16.88
CA GLY A 92 22.16 4.39 17.37
C GLY A 92 21.97 4.32 18.89
N GLY A 93 22.71 3.45 19.59
CA GLY A 93 22.58 3.20 21.03
C GLY A 93 22.52 1.71 21.39
N THR A 94 22.25 1.44 22.67
CA THR A 94 22.17 0.08 23.24
C THR A 94 20.80 -0.59 23.01
N GLU A 95 20.67 -1.87 23.38
CA GLU A 95 19.41 -2.60 23.27
C GLU A 95 18.35 -2.01 24.22
N GLU A 96 18.75 -1.57 25.41
CA GLU A 96 17.86 -0.96 26.39
C GLU A 96 17.25 0.33 25.83
N GLU A 97 18.06 1.18 25.21
CA GLU A 97 17.60 2.41 24.55
C GLU A 97 16.72 2.10 23.33
N PHE A 98 17.04 1.06 22.56
CA PHE A 98 16.20 0.60 21.46
C PHE A 98 14.82 0.13 21.95
N ARG A 99 14.78 -0.66 23.02
CA ARG A 99 13.53 -1.13 23.66
C ARG A 99 12.70 0.02 24.22
N ASP A 100 13.34 1.00 24.86
CA ASP A 100 12.65 2.22 25.33
C ASP A 100 11.99 2.96 24.17
N MET A 101 12.74 3.19 23.08
CA MET A 101 12.24 3.83 21.87
C MET A 101 11.04 3.08 21.28
N VAL A 102 11.13 1.75 21.09
CA VAL A 102 10.02 0.95 20.54
C VAL A 102 8.77 1.11 21.41
N THR A 103 8.93 1.03 22.73
CA THR A 103 7.83 1.14 23.69
C THR A 103 7.17 2.52 23.63
N ARG A 104 7.98 3.59 23.71
CA ARG A 104 7.49 4.97 23.71
C ARG A 104 6.81 5.35 22.39
N CYS A 105 7.39 4.98 21.25
CA CYS A 105 6.77 5.20 19.95
C CYS A 105 5.43 4.47 19.83
N LYS A 106 5.37 3.20 20.23
CA LYS A 106 4.14 2.41 20.22
C LYS A 106 3.04 3.05 21.08
N ASN A 107 3.37 3.58 22.26
CA ASN A 107 2.41 4.23 23.16
C ASN A 107 1.72 5.45 22.55
N VAL A 108 2.34 6.10 21.57
CA VAL A 108 1.76 7.23 20.83
C VAL A 108 1.27 6.85 19.42
N GLY A 109 1.09 5.54 19.17
CA GLY A 109 0.55 5.01 17.92
C GLY A 109 1.50 5.15 16.72
N VAL A 110 2.81 5.16 16.97
CA VAL A 110 3.88 5.19 15.96
C VAL A 110 4.62 3.85 16.00
N ARG A 111 4.58 3.09 14.91
CA ARG A 111 5.24 1.77 14.83
C ARG A 111 6.71 1.88 14.45
N ILE A 112 7.51 0.88 14.81
CA ILE A 112 8.93 0.82 14.43
C ILE A 112 9.12 -0.28 13.39
N TYR A 113 9.84 0.05 12.31
CA TYR A 113 10.27 -0.87 11.27
C TYR A 113 11.79 -0.90 11.21
N VAL A 114 12.37 -2.07 11.36
CA VAL A 114 13.83 -2.25 11.41
C VAL A 114 14.39 -2.38 10.00
N ASP A 115 15.41 -1.58 9.69
CA ASP A 115 16.28 -1.84 8.54
C ASP A 115 17.15 -3.07 8.82
N SER A 116 16.98 -4.12 8.03
CA SER A 116 17.53 -5.45 8.29
C SER A 116 18.53 -5.83 7.20
N VAL A 117 19.80 -5.98 7.60
CA VAL A 117 20.89 -6.41 6.71
C VAL A 117 21.18 -7.88 6.93
N VAL A 118 20.63 -8.73 6.04
CA VAL A 118 20.67 -10.20 6.17
C VAL A 118 21.11 -10.91 4.88
N ASN A 119 21.42 -10.14 3.83
CA ASN A 119 22.06 -10.67 2.63
C ASN A 119 23.51 -11.10 2.91
N HIS A 120 24.25 -10.28 3.65
CA HIS A 120 25.69 -10.39 3.84
C HIS A 120 26.09 -10.04 5.27
N MET A 121 27.34 -10.33 5.61
CA MET A 121 28.03 -9.82 6.80
C MET A 121 29.09 -8.78 6.39
N ALA A 122 29.93 -8.31 7.31
CA ALA A 122 30.97 -7.34 7.01
C ALA A 122 31.85 -7.75 5.80
N GLY A 123 32.23 -6.78 4.97
CA GLY A 123 32.96 -7.07 3.74
C GLY A 123 34.41 -7.41 3.98
N LEU A 124 35.00 -8.11 3.02
CA LEU A 124 36.39 -8.56 3.02
C LEU A 124 37.40 -7.43 3.32
N GLY A 125 38.58 -7.82 3.79
CA GLY A 125 39.66 -6.92 4.20
C GLY A 125 39.45 -6.28 5.57
N ARG A 126 38.52 -6.80 6.38
CA ARG A 126 38.17 -6.27 7.69
C ARG A 126 38.35 -7.29 8.80
N THR A 127 39.01 -6.86 9.87
CA THR A 127 39.18 -7.62 11.11
C THR A 127 39.18 -6.64 12.28
N GLY A 128 38.69 -7.07 13.44
CA GLY A 128 38.62 -6.22 14.61
C GLY A 128 37.42 -6.53 15.48
N GLN A 129 36.90 -5.51 16.17
CA GLN A 129 35.69 -5.60 16.97
C GLN A 129 34.55 -4.80 16.33
N GLY A 130 33.34 -5.35 16.39
CA GLY A 130 32.13 -4.62 16.03
C GLY A 130 31.75 -3.58 17.07
N SER A 131 30.69 -2.82 16.78
CA SER A 131 30.15 -1.77 17.65
C SER A 131 29.73 -2.24 19.05
N ALA A 132 29.55 -3.54 19.26
CA ALA A 132 29.19 -4.16 20.53
C ALA A 132 30.32 -5.01 21.13
N GLY A 133 31.55 -4.84 20.63
CA GLY A 133 32.77 -5.50 21.12
C GLY A 133 32.99 -6.94 20.65
N THR A 134 32.14 -7.47 19.76
CA THR A 134 32.33 -8.82 19.21
C THR A 134 33.50 -8.82 18.24
N SER A 135 34.49 -9.69 18.44
CA SER A 135 35.58 -9.85 17.48
C SER A 135 35.10 -10.52 16.19
N PHE A 136 35.64 -10.14 15.04
CA PHE A 136 35.37 -10.78 13.76
C PHE A 136 36.59 -10.73 12.84
N ASN A 137 36.63 -11.64 11.86
CA ASN A 137 37.59 -11.61 10.75
C ASN A 137 36.85 -11.99 9.45
N SER A 138 36.54 -10.98 8.65
CA SER A 138 35.76 -11.16 7.41
C SER A 138 36.52 -11.93 6.32
N ASP A 139 37.85 -11.82 6.24
CA ASP A 139 38.67 -12.59 5.28
C ASP A 139 38.61 -14.09 5.55
N ASN A 140 38.43 -14.47 6.82
CA ASN A 140 38.25 -15.85 7.26
C ASN A 140 36.77 -16.24 7.42
N TYR A 141 35.81 -15.37 7.07
CA TYR A 141 34.37 -15.59 7.26
C TYR A 141 34.02 -15.94 8.72
N ASP A 142 34.77 -15.39 9.68
CA ASP A 142 34.67 -15.68 11.11
C ASP A 142 33.85 -14.59 11.81
N PHE A 143 32.58 -14.92 12.08
CA PHE A 143 31.63 -14.05 12.79
C PHE A 143 31.06 -14.78 14.03
N PRO A 144 31.83 -14.87 15.12
CA PRO A 144 31.49 -15.69 16.29
C PRO A 144 30.29 -15.17 17.09
N GLY A 145 29.85 -13.93 16.85
CA GLY A 145 28.65 -13.37 17.49
C GLY A 145 27.32 -13.94 16.97
N VAL A 146 27.31 -14.54 15.77
CA VAL A 146 26.15 -15.29 15.21
C VAL A 146 26.45 -16.80 15.10
N PRO A 147 27.56 -17.22 15.70
CA PRO A 147 28.54 -18.15 15.12
C PRO A 147 28.36 -18.53 13.64
N PHE A 148 28.65 -17.60 12.73
CA PHE A 148 28.86 -17.93 11.32
C PHE A 148 30.33 -18.21 11.02
N ARG A 149 30.55 -19.19 10.15
CA ARG A 149 31.83 -19.67 9.64
C ARG A 149 31.74 -19.80 8.11
N ARG A 150 32.86 -20.07 7.44
CA ARG A 150 32.97 -20.17 5.96
C ARG A 150 31.83 -20.99 5.33
N GLU A 151 31.43 -22.09 5.95
CA GLU A 151 30.36 -22.96 5.46
C GLU A 151 28.99 -22.26 5.38
N ASN A 152 28.75 -21.16 6.10
CA ASN A 152 27.47 -20.44 6.10
C ASN A 152 27.39 -19.33 5.03
N PHE A 153 28.40 -19.20 4.18
CA PHE A 153 28.49 -18.20 3.12
C PHE A 153 28.50 -18.88 1.76
N ASN A 154 27.97 -18.21 0.74
CA ASN A 154 27.91 -18.75 -0.62
C ASN A 154 29.30 -19.15 -1.11
N SER A 155 29.43 -20.42 -1.48
CA SER A 155 30.69 -21.00 -1.92
C SER A 155 31.10 -20.43 -3.28
N ARG A 156 32.41 -20.44 -3.56
CA ARG A 156 32.97 -19.84 -4.78
C ARG A 156 32.35 -20.41 -6.05
N ASP A 157 31.97 -21.68 -6.06
CA ASP A 157 31.35 -22.40 -7.18
C ASP A 157 29.92 -21.94 -7.49
N LYS A 158 29.19 -21.35 -6.54
CA LYS A 158 27.84 -20.78 -6.79
C LYS A 158 27.88 -19.44 -7.50
N CYS A 159 28.99 -18.71 -7.37
CA CYS A 159 29.17 -17.40 -7.99
C CYS A 159 29.80 -17.55 -9.39
N PRO A 160 29.08 -17.17 -10.47
CA PRO A 160 29.58 -17.34 -11.84
C PRO A 160 30.70 -16.34 -12.22
N SER A 161 30.92 -15.26 -11.47
CA SER A 161 31.98 -14.29 -11.78
C SER A 161 33.37 -14.84 -11.44
N HIS A 162 34.40 -14.39 -12.14
CA HIS A 162 35.79 -14.82 -11.88
C HIS A 162 36.34 -14.27 -10.56
N ASP A 163 36.01 -13.02 -10.24
CA ASP A 163 36.50 -12.27 -9.07
C ASP A 163 35.64 -12.44 -7.81
N GLY A 164 34.57 -13.23 -7.89
CA GLY A 164 33.65 -13.46 -6.78
C GLY A 164 32.66 -12.32 -6.53
N ASN A 165 32.76 -11.21 -7.27
CA ASN A 165 31.89 -10.04 -7.09
C ASN A 165 30.79 -10.01 -8.14
N ILE A 166 29.70 -9.29 -7.83
CA ILE A 166 28.67 -8.99 -8.81
C ILE A 166 29.26 -8.11 -9.91
N ASN A 167 29.20 -8.59 -11.15
CA ASN A 167 29.67 -7.86 -12.33
C ASN A 167 28.78 -8.04 -13.56
N ASN A 168 27.68 -8.80 -13.43
CA ASN A 168 26.69 -8.96 -14.47
C ASN A 168 25.27 -8.93 -13.88
N TYR A 169 24.63 -7.75 -13.89
CA TYR A 169 23.25 -7.58 -13.44
C TYR A 169 22.18 -8.19 -14.37
N GLY A 170 22.60 -8.72 -15.53
CA GLY A 170 21.76 -9.49 -16.45
C GLY A 170 21.67 -10.99 -16.12
N ASP A 171 22.40 -11.49 -15.12
CA ASP A 171 22.37 -12.88 -14.68
C ASP A 171 21.90 -12.99 -13.22
N PRO A 172 20.72 -13.57 -12.95
CA PRO A 172 20.22 -13.76 -11.59
C PRO A 172 21.17 -14.53 -10.66
N ASN A 173 21.95 -15.50 -11.17
CA ASN A 173 22.91 -16.25 -10.35
C ASN A 173 24.10 -15.39 -9.94
N ASN A 174 24.55 -14.50 -10.82
CA ASN A 174 25.58 -13.52 -10.51
C ASN A 174 25.07 -12.56 -9.42
N VAL A 175 23.87 -12.01 -9.59
CA VAL A 175 23.28 -11.02 -8.67
C VAL A 175 23.00 -11.59 -7.27
N ARG A 176 22.62 -12.87 -7.17
CA ARG A 176 22.16 -13.50 -5.91
C ARG A 176 23.15 -14.41 -5.20
N ASN A 177 24.25 -14.79 -5.85
CA ASN A 177 25.23 -15.71 -5.26
C ASN A 177 26.67 -15.13 -5.19
N CYS A 178 26.90 -13.94 -5.76
CA CYS A 178 28.21 -13.28 -5.72
C CYS A 178 28.21 -12.12 -4.72
N PHE A 179 29.40 -11.67 -4.32
CA PHE A 179 29.55 -10.59 -3.36
C PHE A 179 29.11 -9.25 -3.94
N LEU A 180 28.12 -8.63 -3.31
CA LEU A 180 27.78 -7.24 -3.55
C LEU A 180 28.93 -6.37 -3.02
N VAL A 181 29.71 -5.77 -3.91
CA VAL A 181 30.85 -4.87 -3.59
C VAL A 181 31.82 -5.42 -2.53
N GLY A 182 32.08 -6.74 -2.55
CA GLY A 182 32.99 -7.41 -1.63
C GLY A 182 32.41 -7.72 -0.24
N LEU A 183 31.11 -7.57 -0.05
CA LEU A 183 30.40 -7.96 1.17
C LEU A 183 30.26 -9.48 1.24
N THR A 184 30.54 -10.07 2.41
CA THR A 184 30.57 -11.53 2.57
C THR A 184 29.16 -12.11 2.51
N ASP A 185 28.83 -12.75 1.40
CA ASP A 185 27.46 -13.13 1.03
C ASP A 185 27.02 -14.44 1.72
N LEU A 186 25.96 -14.35 2.53
CA LEU A 186 25.45 -15.49 3.30
C LEU A 186 24.78 -16.51 2.38
N ASP A 187 24.86 -17.79 2.72
CA ASP A 187 24.14 -18.84 2.02
C ASP A 187 22.78 -19.08 2.69
N GLN A 188 21.78 -18.29 2.33
CA GLN A 188 20.44 -18.41 2.90
C GLN A 188 19.68 -19.64 2.39
N SER A 189 20.26 -20.48 1.53
CA SER A 189 19.66 -21.79 1.21
C SER A 189 19.74 -22.75 2.41
N GLN A 190 20.64 -22.50 3.36
CA GLN A 190 20.86 -23.31 4.54
C GLN A 190 19.86 -23.02 5.65
N GLU A 191 19.27 -24.07 6.22
CA GLU A 191 18.35 -23.93 7.35
C GLU A 191 18.99 -23.24 8.56
N TYR A 192 20.27 -23.51 8.86
CA TYR A 192 20.99 -22.87 9.95
C TYR A 192 21.03 -21.34 9.80
N VAL A 193 21.37 -20.83 8.60
CA VAL A 193 21.41 -19.39 8.31
C VAL A 193 20.02 -18.78 8.42
N ARG A 194 19.00 -19.41 7.83
CA ARG A 194 17.61 -18.94 7.93
C ARG A 194 17.11 -18.87 9.37
N ASN A 195 17.45 -19.86 10.20
CA ASN A 195 17.07 -19.89 11.61
C ASN A 195 17.75 -18.78 12.40
N LYS A 196 19.05 -18.51 12.17
CA LYS A 196 19.75 -17.38 12.82
C LYS A 196 19.17 -16.02 12.47
N ILE A 197 18.77 -15.83 11.22
CA ILE A 197 18.10 -14.60 10.79
C ILE A 197 16.70 -14.51 11.43
N ALA A 198 15.94 -15.60 11.46
CA ALA A 198 14.62 -15.62 12.09
C ALA A 198 14.68 -15.40 13.62
N GLU A 199 15.72 -15.91 14.31
CA GLU A 199 15.99 -15.63 15.72
C GLU A 199 16.16 -14.12 15.96
N PHE A 200 16.92 -13.43 15.11
CA PHE A 200 17.08 -11.97 15.15
C PHE A 200 15.74 -11.25 14.96
N TYR A 201 14.95 -11.62 13.95
CA TYR A 201 13.63 -11.02 13.72
C TYR A 201 12.68 -11.26 14.90
N ASN A 202 12.65 -12.48 15.42
CA ASN A 202 11.80 -12.84 16.53
C ASN A 202 12.19 -12.10 17.81
N HIS A 203 13.48 -11.86 18.05
CA HIS A 203 13.93 -10.98 19.14
C HIS A 203 13.38 -9.57 18.95
N CYS A 204 13.55 -8.96 17.77
CA CYS A 204 12.99 -7.64 17.49
C CYS A 204 11.45 -7.58 17.66
N ILE A 205 10.72 -8.61 17.21
CA ILE A 205 9.27 -8.71 17.37
C ILE A 205 8.89 -8.79 18.85
N ASP A 206 9.62 -9.56 19.66
CA ASP A 206 9.40 -9.64 21.11
C ASP A 206 9.62 -8.28 21.81
N LEU A 207 10.45 -7.40 21.23
CA LEU A 207 10.61 -6.01 21.69
C LEU A 207 9.46 -5.07 21.27
N GLY A 208 8.59 -5.50 20.36
CA GLY A 208 7.46 -4.72 19.84
C GLY A 208 7.69 -4.08 18.47
N VAL A 209 8.74 -4.46 17.75
CA VAL A 209 8.96 -4.06 16.34
C VAL A 209 7.82 -4.59 15.49
N ALA A 210 7.28 -3.74 14.61
CA ALA A 210 6.09 -4.05 13.81
C ALA A 210 6.42 -4.67 12.45
N GLY A 211 7.67 -4.55 12.00
CA GLY A 211 8.07 -5.03 10.68
C GLY A 211 9.50 -4.69 10.30
N PHE A 212 9.87 -5.01 9.06
CA PHE A 212 11.24 -4.97 8.57
C PHE A 212 11.33 -4.43 7.14
N ARG A 213 12.30 -3.54 6.91
CA ARG A 213 12.85 -3.24 5.59
C ARG A 213 13.96 -4.24 5.32
N ILE A 214 13.84 -5.08 4.30
CA ILE A 214 14.91 -6.01 3.93
C ILE A 214 15.89 -5.29 3.00
N ASP A 215 17.09 -5.02 3.51
CA ASP A 215 18.21 -4.48 2.75
C ASP A 215 18.62 -5.43 1.63
N ALA A 216 19.01 -4.88 0.49
CA ALA A 216 19.60 -5.65 -0.61
C ALA A 216 18.78 -6.89 -1.02
N ALA A 217 17.44 -6.86 -0.90
CA ALA A 217 16.59 -8.03 -1.18
C ALA A 217 16.73 -8.53 -2.63
N LYS A 218 17.06 -7.64 -3.58
CA LYS A 218 17.46 -7.99 -4.97
C LYS A 218 18.55 -9.06 -5.04
N HIS A 219 19.44 -9.08 -4.06
CA HIS A 219 20.61 -9.97 -3.96
C HIS A 219 20.31 -11.27 -3.21
N MET A 220 19.08 -11.46 -2.75
CA MET A 220 18.64 -12.70 -2.11
C MET A 220 17.62 -13.42 -2.99
N TRP A 221 17.57 -14.76 -2.90
CA TRP A 221 16.53 -15.52 -3.56
C TRP A 221 15.16 -15.29 -2.87
N PRO A 222 14.08 -15.01 -3.63
CA PRO A 222 12.74 -14.84 -3.05
C PRO A 222 12.29 -16.03 -2.20
N GLY A 223 12.65 -17.25 -2.62
CA GLY A 223 12.34 -18.47 -1.86
C GLY A 223 13.02 -18.52 -0.48
N ASP A 224 14.24 -17.99 -0.36
CA ASP A 224 14.98 -17.94 0.90
C ASP A 224 14.40 -16.87 1.83
N ILE A 225 14.07 -15.69 1.30
CA ILE A 225 13.35 -14.65 2.04
C ILE A 225 12.02 -15.20 2.57
N LYS A 226 11.24 -15.88 1.72
CA LYS A 226 9.97 -16.50 2.13
C LYS A 226 10.18 -17.47 3.28
N ALA A 227 11.18 -18.35 3.16
CA ALA A 227 11.48 -19.34 4.20
C ALA A 227 11.87 -18.68 5.53
N ILE A 228 12.58 -17.54 5.50
CA ILE A 228 12.90 -16.75 6.70
C ILE A 228 11.63 -16.11 7.27
N GLN A 229 10.81 -15.47 6.44
CA GLN A 229 9.57 -14.82 6.87
C GLN A 229 8.60 -15.81 7.52
N ASP A 230 8.43 -17.00 6.95
CA ASP A 230 7.56 -18.05 7.49
C ASP A 230 7.98 -18.51 8.91
N ARG A 231 9.24 -18.27 9.31
CA ARG A 231 9.77 -18.58 10.66
C ARG A 231 9.59 -17.45 11.66
N THR A 232 9.09 -16.29 11.22
CA THR A 232 8.80 -15.19 12.14
C THR A 232 7.55 -15.46 12.95
N LYS A 233 7.54 -14.98 14.19
CA LYS A 233 6.37 -14.97 15.07
C LYS A 233 5.33 -13.98 14.54
N ASP A 234 4.09 -14.17 14.97
CA ASP A 234 3.12 -13.08 14.91
C ASP A 234 3.52 -11.98 15.88
N LEU A 235 3.08 -10.74 15.61
CA LEU A 235 3.30 -9.63 16.50
C LEU A 235 2.58 -9.86 17.85
N PRO A 236 3.08 -9.31 18.98
CA PRO A 236 2.42 -9.44 20.27
C PRO A 236 0.97 -8.90 20.28
N GLU A 237 0.64 -8.00 19.36
CA GLU A 237 -0.70 -7.42 19.19
C GLU A 237 -1.58 -8.21 18.19
N GLY A 238 -1.05 -9.26 17.58
CA GLY A 238 -1.70 -10.07 16.54
C GLY A 238 -1.28 -9.69 15.12
N GLY A 239 -1.34 -10.68 14.22
CA GLY A 239 -1.00 -10.54 12.81
C GLY A 239 0.48 -10.72 12.48
N ARG A 240 0.80 -10.86 11.18
CA ARG A 240 2.17 -11.04 10.69
C ARG A 240 2.93 -9.71 10.65
N PRO A 241 4.25 -9.67 10.90
CA PRO A 241 5.04 -8.44 10.78
C PRO A 241 4.94 -7.83 9.38
N PHE A 242 5.01 -6.51 9.27
CA PHE A 242 5.06 -5.83 7.98
C PHE A 242 6.42 -6.05 7.30
N PHE A 243 6.46 -6.44 6.03
CA PHE A 243 7.71 -6.53 5.29
C PHE A 243 7.67 -5.69 4.02
N TYR A 244 8.77 -4.98 3.78
CA TYR A 244 9.03 -4.32 2.51
C TYR A 244 10.48 -4.55 2.08
N HIS A 245 10.66 -4.85 0.80
CA HIS A 245 11.90 -5.37 0.26
C HIS A 245 12.57 -4.34 -0.61
N GLU A 246 13.84 -4.06 -0.34
CA GLU A 246 14.64 -3.24 -1.24
C GLU A 246 15.00 -4.03 -2.50
N VAL A 247 14.33 -3.69 -3.59
CA VAL A 247 14.64 -4.20 -4.92
C VAL A 247 14.82 -3.00 -5.84
N ILE A 248 16.08 -2.67 -6.14
CA ILE A 248 16.41 -1.60 -7.10
C ILE A 248 16.16 -2.16 -8.51
N ASP A 249 14.98 -1.91 -9.06
CA ASP A 249 14.64 -2.18 -10.45
C ASP A 249 14.34 -0.85 -11.14
N GLN A 250 15.28 -0.39 -11.96
CA GLN A 250 15.10 0.78 -12.82
C GLN A 250 14.97 0.36 -14.30
N ASN A 251 14.47 -0.87 -14.53
CA ASN A 251 14.46 -1.54 -15.83
C ASN A 251 15.86 -1.81 -16.39
N ASP A 252 16.85 -1.99 -15.51
CA ASP A 252 18.29 -2.01 -15.81
C ASP A 252 18.96 -3.38 -15.59
N GLY A 253 18.22 -4.40 -15.15
CA GLY A 253 18.75 -5.74 -14.91
C GLY A 253 17.70 -6.85 -15.02
N ALA A 254 18.16 -8.09 -14.80
CA ALA A 254 17.33 -9.30 -14.93
C ALA A 254 16.34 -9.49 -13.78
N ILE A 255 16.66 -8.99 -12.58
CA ILE A 255 15.80 -9.12 -11.40
C ILE A 255 14.69 -8.07 -11.42
N LYS A 256 13.45 -8.49 -11.18
CA LYS A 256 12.26 -7.63 -11.23
C LYS A 256 11.52 -7.56 -9.90
N VAL A 257 10.90 -6.42 -9.61
CA VAL A 257 10.12 -6.22 -8.37
C VAL A 257 8.99 -7.24 -8.21
N GLY A 258 8.39 -7.70 -9.31
CA GLY A 258 7.31 -8.68 -9.32
C GLY A 258 7.69 -10.05 -8.73
N GLU A 259 8.98 -10.38 -8.64
CA GLU A 259 9.44 -11.60 -7.98
C GLU A 259 9.26 -11.56 -6.44
N TYR A 260 9.08 -10.37 -5.86
CA TYR A 260 9.08 -10.13 -4.41
C TYR A 260 7.71 -9.66 -3.88
N THR A 261 6.75 -9.31 -4.74
CA THR A 261 5.41 -8.87 -4.30
C THR A 261 4.63 -9.92 -3.50
N PRO A 262 4.81 -11.25 -3.69
CA PRO A 262 4.18 -12.24 -2.79
C PRO A 262 4.74 -12.23 -1.36
N LEU A 263 5.87 -11.54 -1.13
CA LEU A 263 6.59 -11.51 0.14
C LEU A 263 6.32 -10.24 0.96
N GLY A 264 5.52 -9.32 0.43
CA GLY A 264 5.24 -8.02 1.02
C GLY A 264 5.39 -6.88 0.02
N TYR A 265 5.63 -5.68 0.55
CA TYR A 265 5.84 -4.50 -0.27
C TYR A 265 7.24 -4.50 -0.92
N VAL A 266 7.42 -3.75 -2.00
CA VAL A 266 8.69 -3.62 -2.73
C VAL A 266 8.98 -2.16 -3.00
N THR A 267 10.22 -1.74 -2.80
CA THR A 267 10.64 -0.34 -3.04
C THR A 267 10.54 0.02 -4.52
N GLU A 268 9.74 1.02 -4.87
CA GLU A 268 9.51 1.41 -6.27
C GLU A 268 10.48 2.53 -6.70
N PHE A 269 11.72 2.18 -7.04
CA PHE A 269 12.76 3.15 -7.43
C PHE A 269 12.45 3.93 -8.71
N ARG A 270 11.62 3.37 -9.61
CA ARG A 270 11.13 4.09 -10.80
C ARG A 270 10.24 5.27 -10.43
N TYR A 271 9.54 5.20 -9.29
CA TYR A 271 8.75 6.33 -8.79
C TYR A 271 9.65 7.54 -8.51
N CYS A 272 10.84 7.35 -7.95
CA CYS A 272 11.80 8.43 -7.72
C CYS A 272 12.17 9.17 -9.02
N GLN A 273 12.31 8.43 -10.13
CA GLN A 273 12.60 8.99 -11.45
C GLN A 273 11.39 9.75 -12.00
N LYS A 274 10.20 9.16 -11.95
CA LYS A 274 8.95 9.75 -12.45
C LYS A 274 8.55 11.01 -11.68
N ILE A 275 8.67 11.02 -10.35
CA ILE A 275 8.36 12.21 -9.56
C ILE A 275 9.38 13.32 -9.82
N ALA A 276 10.66 12.99 -10.01
CA ALA A 276 11.67 13.96 -10.38
C ALA A 276 11.40 14.60 -11.75
N GLU A 277 11.01 13.80 -12.74
CA GLU A 277 10.55 14.28 -14.04
C GLU A 277 9.29 15.17 -13.91
N GLY A 278 8.28 14.69 -13.18
CA GLY A 278 7.01 15.39 -12.98
C GLY A 278 7.15 16.74 -12.29
N ILE A 279 8.08 16.90 -11.35
CA ILE A 279 8.32 18.21 -10.72
C ILE A 279 9.11 19.14 -11.66
N ARG A 280 10.01 18.60 -12.48
CA ARG A 280 10.71 19.37 -13.53
C ARG A 280 9.80 19.75 -14.70
N ASN A 281 8.70 19.05 -14.91
CA ASN A 281 7.65 19.37 -15.88
C ASN A 281 6.31 18.86 -15.35
N PHE A 282 5.45 19.76 -14.86
CA PHE A 282 4.18 19.37 -14.24
C PHE A 282 3.26 18.63 -15.23
N GLY A 283 3.44 18.86 -16.54
CA GLY A 283 2.85 18.08 -17.63
C GLY A 283 2.95 16.56 -17.46
N MET A 284 4.03 16.08 -16.84
CA MET A 284 4.32 14.64 -16.69
C MET A 284 3.76 14.03 -15.41
N LEU A 285 3.18 14.82 -14.50
CA LEU A 285 2.68 14.32 -13.21
C LEU A 285 1.50 13.36 -13.34
N HIS A 286 0.73 13.44 -14.43
CA HIS A 286 -0.36 12.50 -14.69
C HIS A 286 0.15 11.06 -14.89
N GLY A 287 1.39 10.90 -15.37
CA GLY A 287 2.06 9.62 -15.64
C GLY A 287 3.09 9.23 -14.58
N VAL A 288 2.99 9.78 -13.37
CA VAL A 288 3.93 9.49 -12.27
C VAL A 288 3.92 8.00 -11.87
N TYR A 289 2.75 7.38 -11.96
CA TYR A 289 2.54 5.95 -11.84
C TYR A 289 2.33 5.37 -13.23
N ASP A 290 3.16 4.40 -13.60
CA ASP A 290 3.19 3.85 -14.93
C ASP A 290 3.42 2.32 -14.88
N PRO A 291 2.34 1.51 -14.84
CA PRO A 291 2.45 0.06 -14.91
C PRO A 291 3.12 -0.43 -16.20
N GLY A 292 2.98 0.33 -17.30
CA GLY A 292 3.64 0.02 -18.58
C GLY A 292 5.16 0.12 -18.49
N TRP A 293 5.68 0.86 -17.52
CA TRP A 293 7.09 0.94 -17.18
C TRP A 293 7.56 -0.12 -16.17
N GLY A 294 6.70 -1.12 -15.91
CA GLY A 294 6.97 -2.24 -15.01
C GLY A 294 6.76 -1.94 -13.53
N MET A 295 6.23 -0.75 -13.19
CA MET A 295 5.93 -0.40 -11.80
C MET A 295 4.87 -1.34 -11.22
N THR A 296 5.06 -1.76 -9.97
CA THR A 296 4.13 -2.71 -9.32
C THR A 296 2.78 -2.05 -9.00
N ASP A 297 1.78 -2.84 -8.64
CA ASP A 297 0.50 -2.27 -8.19
C ASP A 297 0.62 -1.53 -6.84
N SER A 298 -0.31 -0.61 -6.59
CA SER A 298 -0.33 0.24 -5.40
C SER A 298 -0.36 -0.55 -4.08
N GLY A 299 -0.93 -1.77 -4.07
CA GLY A 299 -1.00 -2.64 -2.90
C GLY A 299 0.32 -3.28 -2.51
N HIS A 300 1.34 -3.21 -3.37
CA HIS A 300 2.68 -3.74 -3.10
C HIS A 300 3.78 -2.68 -3.29
N ALA A 301 3.47 -1.50 -3.84
CA ALA A 301 4.46 -0.45 -4.07
C ALA A 301 4.81 0.31 -2.78
N PHE A 302 6.09 0.33 -2.42
CA PHE A 302 6.62 1.18 -1.35
C PHE A 302 7.34 2.38 -1.97
N VAL A 303 6.76 3.57 -1.85
CA VAL A 303 7.15 4.76 -2.63
C VAL A 303 7.80 5.83 -1.79
N PHE A 304 8.78 6.52 -2.38
CA PHE A 304 9.53 7.60 -1.75
C PHE A 304 10.12 8.52 -2.84
N VAL A 305 10.34 9.79 -2.52
CA VAL A 305 10.95 10.75 -3.46
C VAL A 305 12.45 10.46 -3.61
N ASP A 306 13.11 10.16 -2.50
CA ASP A 306 14.51 9.76 -2.40
C ASP A 306 14.70 8.82 -1.19
N ASN A 307 15.89 8.22 -1.07
CA ASN A 307 16.30 7.42 0.07
C ASN A 307 17.73 7.78 0.49
N HIS A 308 18.28 7.02 1.44
CA HIS A 308 19.63 7.24 1.97
C HIS A 308 20.73 7.03 0.92
N ASP A 309 20.55 6.09 -0.02
CA ASP A 309 21.52 5.82 -1.10
C ASP A 309 21.47 6.86 -2.21
N ASN A 310 20.30 7.02 -2.82
CA ASN A 310 20.15 7.69 -4.11
C ASN A 310 20.27 9.21 -3.99
N GLN A 311 20.02 9.77 -2.80
CA GLN A 311 20.31 11.16 -2.50
C GLN A 311 21.82 11.44 -2.43
N ARG A 312 22.65 10.39 -2.29
CA ARG A 312 24.13 10.43 -2.23
C ARG A 312 24.80 9.91 -3.51
N GLY A 313 24.02 9.51 -4.52
CA GLY A 313 24.53 8.95 -5.78
C GLY A 313 24.70 7.44 -5.80
N HIS A 314 24.33 6.72 -4.73
CA HIS A 314 24.35 5.26 -4.67
C HIS A 314 23.02 4.67 -5.18
N GLY A 315 22.98 3.37 -5.50
CA GLY A 315 21.72 2.64 -5.75
C GLY A 315 20.82 3.21 -6.86
N GLY A 316 21.40 3.68 -7.97
CA GLY A 316 20.64 4.29 -9.07
C GLY A 316 20.36 5.80 -8.88
N GLY A 317 21.22 6.50 -8.13
CA GLY A 317 21.18 7.96 -7.96
C GLY A 317 21.67 8.75 -9.18
N GLY A 318 21.66 10.09 -9.07
CA GLY A 318 22.25 11.02 -10.06
C GLY A 318 21.28 11.97 -10.77
N ASN A 319 19.97 11.71 -10.78
CA ASN A 319 18.98 12.59 -11.42
C ASN A 319 17.67 12.71 -10.63
N LEU A 320 17.77 12.87 -9.30
CA LEU A 320 16.63 12.88 -8.37
C LEU A 320 16.40 14.25 -7.73
N ILE A 321 15.28 14.38 -7.02
CA ILE A 321 14.99 15.56 -6.17
C ILE A 321 15.26 15.16 -4.73
N THR A 322 16.01 15.99 -4.01
CA THR A 322 16.42 15.74 -2.62
C THR A 322 16.30 17.02 -1.80
N HIS A 323 16.55 16.96 -0.49
CA HIS A 323 16.57 18.16 0.34
C HIS A 323 17.56 19.26 -0.12
N LYS A 324 18.54 18.93 -0.98
CA LYS A 324 19.47 19.92 -1.56
C LYS A 324 18.76 20.90 -2.51
N THR A 325 17.57 20.57 -2.99
CA THR A 325 16.67 21.45 -3.74
C THR A 325 15.35 21.62 -2.99
N PRO A 326 15.35 22.32 -1.84
CA PRO A 326 14.29 22.22 -0.82
C PRO A 326 12.90 22.61 -1.34
N ARG A 327 12.82 23.58 -2.26
CA ARG A 327 11.55 24.00 -2.87
C ARG A 327 10.91 22.88 -3.68
N ASP A 328 11.67 22.30 -4.60
CA ASP A 328 11.19 21.22 -5.47
C ASP A 328 10.93 19.94 -4.66
N TYR A 329 11.74 19.68 -3.64
CA TYR A 329 11.56 18.55 -2.74
C TYR A 329 10.27 18.62 -1.92
N LYS A 330 9.88 19.82 -1.46
CA LYS A 330 8.58 20.05 -0.82
C LYS A 330 7.42 19.75 -1.76
N MET A 331 7.50 20.19 -3.02
CA MET A 331 6.46 19.89 -4.03
C MET A 331 6.41 18.39 -4.35
N ALA A 332 7.57 17.73 -4.53
CA ALA A 332 7.67 16.30 -4.78
C ALA A 332 7.01 15.47 -3.68
N ASN A 333 7.34 15.77 -2.41
CA ASN A 333 6.75 15.07 -1.27
C ASN A 333 5.27 15.39 -1.10
N ALA A 334 4.87 16.66 -1.23
CA ALA A 334 3.45 17.02 -1.12
C ALA A 334 2.60 16.33 -2.18
N PHE A 335 3.05 16.29 -3.43
CA PHE A 335 2.36 15.56 -4.48
C PHE A 335 2.35 14.04 -4.22
N THR A 336 3.48 13.46 -3.78
CA THR A 336 3.55 12.03 -3.42
C THR A 336 2.56 11.67 -2.30
N LEU A 337 2.42 12.55 -1.30
CA LEU A 337 1.46 12.39 -0.22
C LEU A 337 0.01 12.68 -0.65
N ALA A 338 -0.21 13.49 -1.70
CA ALA A 338 -1.54 13.75 -2.24
C ALA A 338 -2.03 12.66 -3.20
N TYR A 339 -1.15 12.07 -3.99
CA TYR A 339 -1.48 11.14 -5.08
C TYR A 339 -1.87 9.75 -4.55
N ASN A 340 -2.56 8.91 -5.35
CA ASN A 340 -3.14 7.63 -4.91
C ASN A 340 -2.29 6.40 -5.24
N TYR A 341 -0.97 6.47 -5.03
CA TYR A 341 -0.05 5.36 -5.33
C TYR A 341 0.84 4.98 -4.13
N GLY A 342 0.93 3.67 -3.86
CA GLY A 342 1.86 3.01 -2.93
C GLY A 342 1.71 3.36 -1.46
N PHE A 343 2.41 2.64 -0.59
CA PHE A 343 2.61 3.05 0.80
C PHE A 343 3.82 3.98 0.89
N THR A 344 3.72 5.12 1.59
CA THR A 344 4.67 6.22 1.40
C THR A 344 5.69 6.30 2.54
N ARG A 345 6.95 6.55 2.17
CA ARG A 345 8.01 6.93 3.10
C ARG A 345 8.56 8.32 2.78
N VAL A 346 8.66 9.15 3.80
CA VAL A 346 9.40 10.42 3.77
C VAL A 346 10.81 10.17 4.29
N MET A 347 11.83 10.61 3.54
CA MET A 347 13.21 10.58 4.01
C MET A 347 13.44 11.68 5.05
N SER A 348 14.20 11.41 6.10
CA SER A 348 14.67 12.43 7.04
C SER A 348 16.19 12.31 7.17
N SER A 349 16.89 13.31 6.66
CA SER A 349 18.32 13.29 6.40
C SER A 349 19.13 14.10 7.41
N TYR A 350 20.44 14.03 7.25
CA TYR A 350 21.41 15.02 7.73
C TYR A 350 22.15 15.65 6.54
N TYR A 351 22.71 16.84 6.72
CA TYR A 351 23.49 17.52 5.69
C TYR A 351 24.85 16.85 5.49
N PHE A 352 25.24 16.67 4.22
CA PHE A 352 26.48 16.01 3.84
C PHE A 352 27.12 16.64 2.61
N GLN A 353 28.44 16.57 2.52
CA GLN A 353 29.25 17.10 1.41
C GLN A 353 29.88 15.99 0.55
N SER A 354 30.05 14.78 1.09
CA SER A 354 30.54 13.62 0.35
C SER A 354 29.62 12.41 0.48
N SER A 355 29.70 11.47 -0.46
CA SER A 355 28.78 10.34 -0.53
C SER A 355 28.88 9.39 0.67
N ASP A 356 30.06 9.30 1.27
CA ASP A 356 30.36 8.36 2.37
C ASP A 356 30.17 8.98 3.76
N GLN A 357 29.94 10.29 3.84
CA GLN A 357 29.94 11.03 5.11
C GLN A 357 28.94 10.43 6.11
N GLY A 358 29.41 10.10 7.31
CA GLY A 358 28.57 9.72 8.44
C GLY A 358 27.66 10.85 8.94
N PRO A 359 26.76 10.56 9.90
CA PRO A 359 25.89 11.55 10.49
C PRO A 359 26.68 12.62 11.27
N PRO A 360 26.06 13.77 11.62
CA PRO A 360 26.65 14.72 12.52
C PRO A 360 27.08 14.03 13.83
N HIS A 361 28.35 14.18 14.21
CA HIS A 361 28.92 13.46 15.33
C HIS A 361 29.75 14.38 16.25
N ASN A 362 29.92 13.94 17.50
CA ASN A 362 30.80 14.53 18.48
C ASN A 362 32.27 14.15 18.20
N ALA A 363 33.21 14.68 18.99
CA ALA A 363 34.64 14.40 18.80
C ALA A 363 35.01 12.90 18.93
N ASP A 364 34.20 12.13 19.66
CA ASP A 364 34.34 10.68 19.85
C ASP A 364 33.58 9.84 18.80
N TYR A 365 33.06 10.49 17.75
CA TYR A 365 32.21 9.90 16.72
C TYR A 365 30.85 9.36 17.19
N SER A 366 30.43 9.64 18.42
CA SER A 366 29.03 9.43 18.81
C SER A 366 28.12 10.40 18.03
N ALA A 367 26.94 9.93 17.61
CA ALA A 367 26.01 10.79 16.87
C ALA A 367 25.52 11.96 17.75
N LYS A 368 25.50 13.17 17.18
CA LYS A 368 24.99 14.38 17.84
C LYS A 368 23.49 14.29 18.03
N ASP A 369 23.02 14.85 19.15
CA ASP A 369 21.59 14.98 19.43
C ASP A 369 20.87 15.77 18.34
N VAL A 370 19.61 15.41 18.09
CA VAL A 370 18.72 16.18 17.23
C VAL A 370 18.03 17.27 18.06
N THR A 371 18.61 18.46 18.05
CA THR A 371 18.02 19.64 18.69
C THR A 371 16.91 20.23 17.84
N ILE A 372 15.86 20.76 18.48
CA ILE A 372 14.77 21.48 17.81
C ILE A 372 14.93 22.97 18.12
N ASN A 373 15.10 23.77 17.07
CA ASN A 373 15.23 25.21 17.15
C ASN A 373 13.87 25.87 17.46
N ALA A 374 13.89 27.15 17.85
CA ALA A 374 12.67 27.89 18.20
C ALA A 374 11.67 28.02 17.04
N ASP A 375 12.15 27.96 15.79
CA ASP A 375 11.34 27.97 14.57
C ASP A 375 10.80 26.58 14.17
N GLY A 376 11.09 25.55 14.98
CA GLY A 376 10.67 24.17 14.74
C GLY A 376 11.57 23.36 13.81
N SER A 377 12.59 23.99 13.20
CA SER A 377 13.62 23.32 12.41
C SER A 377 14.57 22.51 13.29
N CYS A 378 15.31 21.58 12.71
CA CYS A 378 16.34 20.84 13.43
C CYS A 378 17.69 21.56 13.41
N GLY A 379 18.42 21.45 14.52
CA GLY A 379 19.79 21.93 14.65
C GLY A 379 20.83 20.83 14.41
N ASN A 380 22.08 21.12 14.77
CA ASN A 380 23.20 20.16 14.76
C ASN A 380 23.51 19.47 13.41
N GLY A 381 23.08 20.04 12.29
CA GLY A 381 23.32 19.48 10.95
C GLY A 381 22.28 18.46 10.49
N TRP A 382 21.19 18.29 11.24
CA TRP A 382 20.04 17.48 10.85
C TRP A 382 19.07 18.28 9.96
N VAL A 383 18.55 17.65 8.91
CA VAL A 383 17.70 18.32 7.91
C VAL A 383 16.22 18.29 8.32
N CYS A 384 15.75 17.15 8.81
CA CYS A 384 14.39 16.94 9.30
C CYS A 384 13.28 17.30 8.30
N GLU A 385 13.34 16.76 7.08
CA GLU A 385 12.36 17.02 6.03
C GLU A 385 10.93 16.66 6.46
N HIS A 386 10.77 15.64 7.30
CA HIS A 386 9.47 15.28 7.90
C HIS A 386 8.83 16.40 8.73
N ARG A 387 9.61 17.40 9.19
CA ARG A 387 9.14 18.59 9.90
C ARG A 387 8.84 19.76 8.99
N TRP A 388 9.24 19.70 7.72
CA TRP A 388 8.99 20.79 6.80
C TRP A 388 7.49 20.93 6.60
N ASN A 389 7.03 22.17 6.68
CA ASN A 389 5.63 22.51 6.87
C ASN A 389 4.67 21.80 5.88
N PRO A 390 4.89 21.83 4.54
CA PRO A 390 4.02 21.10 3.62
C PRO A 390 4.07 19.58 3.83
N ILE A 391 5.24 19.02 4.11
CA ILE A 391 5.42 17.57 4.24
C ILE A 391 4.70 17.07 5.50
N ALA A 392 4.90 17.73 6.63
CA ALA A 392 4.28 17.37 7.89
C ALA A 392 2.74 17.41 7.83
N ASN A 393 2.18 18.43 7.18
CA ASN A 393 0.74 18.62 7.08
C ASN A 393 0.08 17.72 6.02
N MET A 394 0.81 17.38 4.96
CA MET A 394 0.33 16.45 3.94
C MET A 394 0.26 14.99 4.43
N VAL A 395 0.86 14.65 5.57
CA VAL A 395 0.64 13.35 6.24
C VAL A 395 -0.82 13.20 6.66
N ALA A 396 -1.40 14.25 7.25
CA ALA A 396 -2.81 14.26 7.62
C ALA A 396 -3.71 14.15 6.38
N PHE A 397 -3.34 14.84 5.29
CA PHE A 397 -4.02 14.71 4.00
C PHE A 397 -4.01 13.24 3.51
N ARG A 398 -2.83 12.63 3.40
CA ARG A 398 -2.67 11.25 2.92
C ARG A 398 -3.52 10.25 3.73
N ASN A 399 -3.52 10.40 5.06
CA ASN A 399 -4.30 9.52 5.94
C ASN A 399 -5.81 9.71 5.73
N ALA A 400 -6.30 10.96 5.68
CA ALA A 400 -7.72 11.25 5.53
C ALA A 400 -8.27 10.75 4.20
N VAL A 401 -7.46 10.82 3.15
CA VAL A 401 -7.85 10.41 1.79
C VAL A 401 -7.46 8.98 1.44
N ALA A 402 -7.02 8.18 2.41
CA ALA A 402 -6.70 6.78 2.18
C ALA A 402 -7.89 6.03 1.56
N GLY A 403 -7.60 5.18 0.57
CA GLY A 403 -8.59 4.39 -0.16
C GLY A 403 -9.43 5.15 -1.20
N THR A 404 -9.19 6.44 -1.45
CA THR A 404 -9.92 7.19 -2.49
C THR A 404 -9.15 7.28 -3.80
N ASN A 405 -9.86 7.40 -4.92
CA ASN A 405 -9.28 7.65 -6.24
C ASN A 405 -8.91 9.13 -6.43
N VAL A 406 -8.13 9.41 -7.47
CA VAL A 406 -7.92 10.78 -7.97
C VAL A 406 -9.12 11.16 -8.85
N ASN A 407 -9.75 12.29 -8.57
CA ASN A 407 -10.88 12.85 -9.32
C ASN A 407 -10.57 14.31 -9.69
N HIS A 408 -11.33 14.89 -10.63
CA HIS A 408 -11.19 16.30 -11.02
C HIS A 408 -9.73 16.71 -11.34
N TRP A 409 -8.99 15.84 -12.02
CA TRP A 409 -7.60 16.14 -12.41
C TRP A 409 -7.56 17.31 -13.39
N ARG A 410 -6.72 18.29 -13.09
CA ARG A 410 -6.36 19.39 -13.97
C ARG A 410 -4.85 19.53 -13.98
N ASN A 411 -4.27 19.72 -15.16
CA ASN A 411 -2.87 20.08 -15.30
C ASN A 411 -2.66 21.00 -16.52
N GLU A 412 -2.44 22.27 -16.26
CA GLU A 412 -2.35 23.33 -17.27
C GLU A 412 -1.41 24.43 -16.76
N ASN A 413 -0.61 25.06 -17.64
CA ASN A 413 0.26 26.20 -17.28
C ASN A 413 1.21 25.94 -16.09
N GLU A 414 1.75 24.72 -15.96
CA GLU A 414 2.53 24.28 -14.79
C GLU A 414 1.81 24.43 -13.44
N GLU A 415 0.48 24.35 -13.47
CA GLU A 415 -0.39 24.17 -12.30
C GLU A 415 -0.96 22.75 -12.36
N VAL A 416 -1.13 22.13 -11.20
CA VAL A 416 -1.82 20.84 -11.09
C VAL A 416 -2.77 20.87 -9.91
N SER A 417 -3.97 20.32 -10.10
CA SER A 417 -4.94 20.14 -9.02
C SER A 417 -5.75 18.88 -9.22
N PHE A 418 -6.19 18.29 -8.11
CA PHE A 418 -7.10 17.16 -8.14
C PHE A 418 -7.77 16.96 -6.79
N ALA A 419 -8.92 16.32 -6.83
CA ALA A 419 -9.61 15.79 -5.66
C ALA A 419 -9.18 14.36 -5.38
N ARG A 420 -9.35 13.93 -4.13
CA ARG A 420 -9.17 12.57 -3.68
C ARG A 420 -10.50 12.04 -3.15
N GLY A 421 -11.32 11.51 -4.06
CA GLY A 421 -12.74 11.28 -3.82
C GLY A 421 -13.43 12.55 -3.34
N GLN A 422 -14.40 12.40 -2.43
CA GLN A 422 -15.06 13.52 -1.75
C GLN A 422 -14.41 13.85 -0.40
N LYS A 423 -13.14 13.44 -0.17
CA LYS A 423 -12.47 13.56 1.14
C LYS A 423 -11.43 14.67 1.22
N GLY A 424 -10.78 15.02 0.11
CA GLY A 424 -9.78 16.08 0.11
C GLY A 424 -9.47 16.62 -1.28
N PHE A 425 -8.91 17.82 -1.32
CA PHE A 425 -8.50 18.50 -2.54
C PHE A 425 -7.08 19.01 -2.40
N PHE A 426 -6.30 18.87 -3.47
CA PHE A 426 -4.90 19.28 -3.55
C PHE A 426 -4.68 20.14 -4.78
N ALA A 427 -3.87 21.19 -4.66
CA ALA A 427 -3.30 21.88 -5.81
C ALA A 427 -1.89 22.40 -5.53
N MET A 428 -1.10 22.54 -6.59
CA MET A 428 0.20 23.21 -6.54
C MET A 428 0.51 23.92 -7.85
N ALA A 429 1.33 24.98 -7.76
CA ALA A 429 1.65 25.84 -8.89
C ALA A 429 3.15 26.09 -8.98
N LYS A 430 3.81 25.58 -10.02
CA LYS A 430 5.27 25.68 -10.13
C LYS A 430 5.78 27.11 -10.16
N GLY A 431 5.03 28.03 -10.74
CA GLY A 431 5.37 29.45 -10.81
C GLY A 431 5.30 30.19 -9.48
N GLY A 432 4.77 29.57 -8.42
CA GLY A 432 4.57 30.23 -7.12
C GLY A 432 3.17 30.82 -6.92
N HIS A 433 2.41 30.95 -8.00
CA HIS A 433 1.13 31.63 -8.04
C HIS A 433 0.09 30.86 -8.87
N MET A 434 -1.16 30.84 -8.40
CA MET A 434 -2.35 30.38 -9.12
C MET A 434 -3.56 31.10 -8.52
N ASP A 435 -4.49 31.56 -9.36
CA ASP A 435 -5.73 32.21 -8.93
C ASP A 435 -6.89 31.70 -9.81
N ARG A 436 -7.66 30.74 -9.31
CA ARG A 436 -8.64 29.98 -10.10
C ARG A 436 -9.82 29.52 -9.26
N THR A 437 -11.01 29.51 -9.86
CA THR A 437 -12.14 28.72 -9.35
C THR A 437 -12.04 27.30 -9.90
N LEU A 438 -12.00 26.30 -9.01
CA LEU A 438 -11.80 24.90 -9.36
C LEU A 438 -12.95 24.05 -8.81
N GLN A 439 -13.40 23.06 -9.60
CA GLN A 439 -14.33 22.04 -9.14
C GLN A 439 -13.58 21.06 -8.23
N THR A 440 -13.97 21.02 -6.95
CA THR A 440 -13.26 20.25 -5.93
C THR A 440 -13.86 18.88 -5.68
N GLY A 441 -15.13 18.66 -6.06
CA GLY A 441 -15.88 17.46 -5.71
C GLY A 441 -16.14 17.28 -4.21
N LEU A 442 -15.80 18.27 -3.38
CA LEU A 442 -16.03 18.23 -1.94
C LEU A 442 -17.41 18.83 -1.60
N PRO A 443 -18.02 18.40 -0.46
CA PRO A 443 -19.26 19.01 0.02
C PRO A 443 -19.10 20.52 0.28
N ALA A 444 -20.19 21.27 0.12
CA ALA A 444 -20.22 22.68 0.46
C ALA A 444 -19.84 22.91 1.94
N GLY A 445 -19.01 23.92 2.20
CA GLY A 445 -18.54 24.20 3.55
C GLY A 445 -17.29 25.06 3.59
N GLU A 446 -16.87 25.40 4.81
CA GLU A 446 -15.59 26.06 5.07
C GLU A 446 -14.56 25.03 5.50
N TYR A 447 -13.40 25.06 4.86
CA TYR A 447 -12.29 24.16 5.07
C TYR A 447 -11.07 24.92 5.56
N CYS A 448 -10.31 24.30 6.44
CA CYS A 448 -8.97 24.77 6.78
C CYS A 448 -7.97 24.36 5.72
N GLU A 449 -7.18 25.33 5.26
CA GLU A 449 -6.05 25.07 4.39
C GLU A 449 -4.88 24.51 5.22
N LEU A 450 -4.43 23.30 4.88
CA LEU A 450 -3.51 22.52 5.69
C LEU A 450 -2.08 23.07 5.67
N VAL A 451 -1.58 23.55 4.54
CA VAL A 451 -0.17 23.97 4.43
C VAL A 451 0.08 25.24 5.23
N SER A 452 -0.90 26.13 5.38
CA SER A 452 -0.80 27.32 6.22
C SER A 452 -1.18 27.10 7.68
N ASP A 453 -1.37 25.85 8.13
CA ASP A 453 -1.88 25.49 9.45
C ASP A 453 -3.22 26.18 9.77
N CYS A 454 -4.17 26.15 8.82
CA CYS A 454 -5.46 26.82 8.90
C CYS A 454 -5.42 28.36 9.04
N LYS A 455 -4.28 29.01 8.76
CA LYS A 455 -4.26 30.49 8.67
C LYS A 455 -5.11 30.99 7.49
N LYS A 456 -5.32 30.15 6.48
CA LYS A 456 -6.24 30.39 5.36
C LYS A 456 -7.45 29.46 5.46
N LYS A 457 -8.62 29.99 5.12
CA LYS A 457 -9.88 29.27 4.97
C LYS A 457 -10.26 29.19 3.50
N ILE A 458 -10.87 28.08 3.10
CA ILE A 458 -11.34 27.84 1.74
C ILE A 458 -12.82 27.51 1.81
N THR A 459 -13.63 28.25 1.05
CA THR A 459 -15.06 28.00 0.94
C THR A 459 -15.34 27.19 -0.32
N VAL A 460 -15.99 26.03 -0.14
CA VAL A 460 -16.57 25.25 -1.22
C VAL A 460 -18.06 25.59 -1.29
N ASP A 461 -18.54 25.99 -2.46
CA ASP A 461 -19.94 26.35 -2.69
C ASP A 461 -20.86 25.13 -2.86
N GLY A 462 -22.16 25.37 -2.99
CA GLY A 462 -23.18 24.34 -3.18
C GLY A 462 -23.02 23.49 -4.45
N SER A 463 -22.19 23.93 -5.39
CA SER A 463 -21.87 23.22 -6.64
C SER A 463 -20.53 22.48 -6.57
N GLY A 464 -19.84 22.49 -5.41
CA GLY A 464 -18.54 21.86 -5.21
C GLY A 464 -17.35 22.70 -5.69
N ASN A 465 -17.56 23.94 -6.13
CA ASN A 465 -16.47 24.81 -6.59
C ASN A 465 -15.84 25.58 -5.42
N ALA A 466 -14.53 25.82 -5.51
CA ALA A 466 -13.81 26.69 -4.58
C ALA A 466 -12.90 27.67 -5.33
N HIS A 467 -12.79 28.89 -4.80
CA HIS A 467 -11.82 29.87 -5.27
C HIS A 467 -10.47 29.61 -4.60
N ILE A 468 -9.49 29.17 -5.39
CA ILE A 468 -8.17 28.75 -4.94
C ILE A 468 -7.13 29.78 -5.34
N VAL A 469 -6.49 30.37 -4.32
CA VAL A 469 -5.38 31.32 -4.49
C VAL A 469 -4.12 30.77 -3.84
N ILE A 470 -3.15 30.40 -4.68
CA ILE A 470 -1.77 30.12 -4.27
C ILE A 470 -0.98 31.40 -4.54
N ASP A 471 -0.32 31.91 -3.51
CA ASP A 471 0.61 33.04 -3.62
C ASP A 471 1.72 32.85 -2.60
N ASN A 472 2.58 31.87 -2.88
CA ASN A 472 3.69 31.48 -2.02
C ASN A 472 4.78 30.82 -2.87
N SER A 473 5.78 31.60 -3.28
CA SER A 473 6.86 31.08 -4.12
C SER A 473 7.70 30.00 -3.44
N ALA A 474 7.79 29.97 -2.11
CA ALA A 474 8.59 29.00 -1.36
C ALA A 474 7.86 27.66 -1.11
N GLU A 475 6.53 27.70 -1.00
CA GLU A 475 5.64 26.57 -0.74
C GLU A 475 4.33 26.72 -1.54
N PRO A 476 4.38 26.57 -2.87
CA PRO A 476 3.23 26.85 -3.73
C PRO A 476 2.26 25.68 -3.78
N ILE A 477 1.79 25.27 -2.61
CA ILE A 477 1.00 24.07 -2.38
C ILE A 477 -0.21 24.49 -1.54
N ILE A 478 -1.36 23.94 -1.86
CA ILE A 478 -2.58 24.09 -1.09
C ILE A 478 -3.25 22.73 -0.96
N ALA A 479 -3.75 22.43 0.22
CA ALA A 479 -4.49 21.20 0.45
C ALA A 479 -5.53 21.37 1.55
N PHE A 480 -6.66 20.69 1.43
CA PHE A 480 -7.70 20.69 2.45
C PHE A 480 -8.50 19.39 2.40
N ILE A 481 -9.05 19.00 3.56
CA ILE A 481 -9.73 17.72 3.77
C ILE A 481 -11.05 17.91 4.53
N VAL A 482 -12.03 17.06 4.26
CA VAL A 482 -13.25 16.93 5.05
C VAL A 482 -12.88 16.50 6.47
N GLY A 483 -13.46 17.16 7.47
CA GLY A 483 -13.15 16.90 8.87
C GLY A 483 -11.74 17.30 9.29
N GLY A 484 -11.08 18.18 8.52
CA GLY A 484 -9.77 18.72 8.86
C GLY A 484 -9.76 19.51 10.18
N PRO A 485 -8.56 19.88 10.68
CA PRO A 485 -8.42 20.73 11.87
C PRO A 485 -9.25 22.01 11.70
N SER A 486 -9.81 22.58 12.77
CA SER A 486 -10.78 23.69 12.66
C SER A 486 -10.24 25.11 12.99
N GLY A 487 -8.95 25.28 13.29
CA GLY A 487 -8.35 26.59 13.64
C GLY A 487 -7.42 26.47 14.86
N PRO A 488 -6.65 27.51 15.22
CA PRO A 488 -5.31 27.33 15.76
C PRO A 488 -5.29 26.82 17.20
N THR A 489 -4.83 25.58 17.40
CA THR A 489 -4.37 25.09 18.71
C THR A 489 -2.98 25.65 19.01
N GLY A 490 -2.96 26.80 19.70
CA GLY A 490 -1.79 27.28 20.42
C GLY A 490 -1.52 26.43 21.68
N ILE A 491 -0.25 26.31 22.04
CA ILE A 491 0.29 25.47 23.12
C ILE A 491 -0.10 25.97 24.52
N SER A 492 -0.44 25.03 25.42
CA SER A 492 -0.47 25.01 26.91
C SER A 492 -1.84 24.49 27.39
N GLY A 493 -2.02 23.58 28.35
CA GLY A 493 -1.19 22.86 29.31
C GLY A 493 -2.14 22.44 30.45
N GLY A 494 -2.03 21.20 30.96
CA GLY A 494 -2.52 20.83 32.30
C GLY A 494 -3.98 20.36 32.46
N GLY A 495 -4.11 19.03 32.62
CA GLY A 495 -5.02 18.27 33.50
C GLY A 495 -6.34 18.85 34.02
N SER A 496 -7.42 18.08 33.91
CA SER A 496 -8.01 17.35 35.06
C SER A 496 -9.31 16.65 34.67
N SER A 497 -9.49 15.50 35.28
CA SER A 497 -10.68 14.65 35.37
C SER A 497 -12.00 15.37 35.63
N GLY A 498 -13.07 14.91 35.00
CA GLY A 498 -14.44 15.28 35.33
C GLY A 498 -15.47 14.36 34.68
N THR A 499 -15.86 13.31 35.39
CA THR A 499 -17.01 12.46 35.12
C THR A 499 -18.32 13.27 35.08
N GLY A 500 -19.13 13.08 34.04
CA GLY A 500 -20.49 13.61 33.95
C GLY A 500 -21.32 12.79 32.95
N SER A 501 -22.30 12.05 33.49
CA SER A 501 -23.26 11.22 32.77
C SER A 501 -24.42 12.05 32.21
N GLN A 502 -25.15 11.45 31.25
CA GLN A 502 -26.44 11.82 30.66
C GLN A 502 -26.34 12.74 29.43
N SER A 503 -27.02 12.52 28.30
CA SER A 503 -28.17 11.67 27.98
C SER A 503 -28.23 11.41 26.46
N VAL A 504 -28.88 10.32 26.08
CA VAL A 504 -29.19 9.91 24.71
C VAL A 504 -30.25 10.84 24.11
N THR A 505 -29.97 11.40 22.93
CA THR A 505 -31.01 11.82 21.97
C THR A 505 -30.57 11.48 20.53
N SER A 506 -31.12 10.36 20.05
CA SER A 506 -31.47 10.00 18.68
C SER A 506 -30.78 10.70 17.51
N ALA A 507 -30.10 9.88 16.69
CA ALA A 507 -29.73 10.17 15.31
C ALA A 507 -30.94 10.56 14.43
N PRO A 508 -30.79 11.46 13.46
CA PRO A 508 -31.64 11.50 12.28
C PRO A 508 -31.09 10.53 11.23
N THR A 509 -31.82 9.45 11.01
CA THR A 509 -31.75 8.55 9.86
C THR A 509 -31.91 9.36 8.57
N GLN A 510 -31.02 9.19 7.58
CA GLN A 510 -31.39 9.49 6.19
C GLN A 510 -31.79 8.20 5.46
N PRO A 511 -32.84 8.22 4.62
CA PRO A 511 -33.41 7.03 4.01
C PRO A 511 -32.59 6.57 2.80
N ALA A 512 -32.45 5.25 2.64
CA ALA A 512 -32.13 4.66 1.35
C ALA A 512 -33.21 5.06 0.33
N PRO A 513 -32.88 5.37 -0.94
CA PRO A 513 -33.89 5.51 -1.97
C PRO A 513 -34.56 4.15 -2.16
N SER A 514 -35.81 4.00 -1.72
CA SER A 514 -36.62 2.83 -2.05
C SER A 514 -37.03 2.96 -3.52
N VAL A 515 -36.24 2.38 -4.42
CA VAL A 515 -36.69 2.21 -5.80
C VAL A 515 -37.94 1.32 -5.79
N GLY A 516 -38.97 1.66 -6.58
CA GLY A 516 -40.31 1.05 -6.54
C GLY A 516 -40.36 -0.48 -6.70
N PRO A 517 -41.53 -1.13 -6.62
CA PRO A 517 -41.64 -2.58 -6.81
C PRO A 517 -41.05 -3.00 -8.16
N ALA A 518 -40.40 -4.16 -8.20
CA ALA A 518 -39.86 -4.67 -9.46
C ALA A 518 -41.01 -4.93 -10.46
N PRO A 519 -40.76 -4.78 -11.78
CA PRO A 519 -41.75 -5.11 -12.80
C PRO A 519 -42.13 -6.61 -12.76
N GLU A 520 -43.34 -6.94 -13.20
CA GLU A 520 -43.74 -8.32 -13.43
C GLU A 520 -43.27 -8.81 -14.82
N GLY A 521 -42.78 -10.04 -14.90
CA GLY A 521 -42.30 -10.65 -16.16
C GLY A 521 -40.91 -10.16 -16.58
N TRP A 522 -40.65 -10.11 -17.90
CA TRP A 522 -39.34 -9.74 -18.44
C TRP A 522 -39.09 -8.23 -18.33
N ALA A 523 -38.00 -7.84 -17.66
CA ALA A 523 -37.57 -6.45 -17.58
C ALA A 523 -36.06 -6.31 -17.80
N ARG A 524 -35.66 -5.21 -18.46
CA ARG A 524 -34.26 -4.85 -18.61
C ARG A 524 -33.64 -4.64 -17.23
N THR A 525 -32.50 -5.28 -16.98
CA THR A 525 -31.75 -5.22 -15.74
C THR A 525 -30.29 -4.98 -16.07
N VAL A 526 -29.74 -3.89 -15.53
CA VAL A 526 -28.35 -3.51 -15.72
C VAL A 526 -27.60 -3.79 -14.42
N ILE A 527 -26.48 -4.51 -14.51
CA ILE A 527 -25.56 -4.75 -13.40
C ILE A 527 -24.22 -4.17 -13.79
N MET A 528 -23.67 -3.30 -12.96
CA MET A 528 -22.34 -2.74 -13.13
C MET A 528 -21.51 -3.06 -11.90
N ILE A 529 -20.30 -3.57 -12.10
CA ILE A 529 -19.40 -3.92 -11.01
C ILE A 529 -18.10 -3.15 -11.19
N GLU A 530 -17.79 -2.25 -10.27
CA GLU A 530 -16.49 -1.59 -10.22
C GLU A 530 -15.42 -2.62 -9.83
N ARG A 531 -14.54 -2.91 -10.78
CA ARG A 531 -13.38 -3.76 -10.57
C ARG A 531 -12.30 -3.43 -11.59
N GLN A 532 -11.20 -2.85 -11.10
CA GLN A 532 -10.01 -2.75 -11.93
C GLN A 532 -9.42 -4.15 -12.16
N THR A 533 -9.23 -4.46 -13.44
CA THR A 533 -8.72 -5.71 -13.97
C THR A 533 -7.52 -5.42 -14.86
N ASN A 534 -6.55 -6.34 -14.88
CA ASN A 534 -5.43 -6.28 -15.80
C ASN A 534 -5.86 -6.75 -17.21
N PRO A 535 -5.14 -6.38 -18.28
CA PRO A 535 -5.37 -6.94 -19.60
C PRO A 535 -5.34 -8.49 -19.57
N GLY A 536 -6.39 -9.12 -20.10
CA GLY A 536 -6.57 -10.58 -20.07
C GLY A 536 -7.26 -11.14 -18.82
N GLN A 537 -7.62 -10.30 -17.84
CA GLN A 537 -8.54 -10.67 -16.77
C GLN A 537 -9.97 -10.32 -17.15
N ASP A 538 -10.85 -11.29 -16.96
CA ASP A 538 -12.26 -11.20 -17.32
C ASP A 538 -13.14 -11.31 -16.06
N LEU A 539 -14.20 -10.52 -16.02
CA LEU A 539 -15.19 -10.57 -14.94
C LEU A 539 -16.42 -11.34 -15.40
N PHE A 540 -16.85 -12.28 -14.57
CA PHE A 540 -18.11 -13.00 -14.68
C PHE A 540 -18.93 -12.79 -13.40
N ILE A 541 -20.23 -13.01 -13.47
CA ILE A 541 -21.05 -13.25 -12.29
C ILE A 541 -21.65 -14.64 -12.33
N ARG A 542 -21.96 -15.15 -11.14
CA ARG A 542 -22.91 -16.24 -10.93
C ARG A 542 -23.92 -15.77 -9.91
N GLY A 543 -25.17 -16.18 -10.05
CA GLY A 543 -26.24 -15.65 -9.22
C GLY A 543 -27.55 -16.40 -9.40
N GLY A 544 -28.62 -15.87 -8.85
CA GLY A 544 -29.92 -16.52 -8.83
C GLY A 544 -30.57 -16.30 -7.47
N ILE A 545 -31.18 -17.34 -6.93
CA ILE A 545 -31.69 -17.40 -5.56
C ILE A 545 -30.91 -18.47 -4.80
N ASP A 546 -30.64 -18.26 -3.51
CA ASP A 546 -29.91 -19.21 -2.67
C ASP A 546 -30.67 -20.54 -2.57
N HIS A 547 -29.95 -21.65 -2.75
CA HIS A 547 -30.49 -23.01 -2.63
C HIS A 547 -31.07 -23.34 -1.25
N SER A 548 -30.61 -22.65 -0.21
CA SER A 548 -31.14 -22.77 1.16
C SER A 548 -32.44 -22.00 1.36
N HIS A 549 -32.75 -21.03 0.49
CA HIS A 549 -33.97 -20.24 0.58
C HIS A 549 -35.12 -20.84 -0.24
N ARG A 550 -34.87 -21.18 -1.51
CA ARG A 550 -35.91 -21.61 -2.44
C ARG A 550 -35.89 -23.12 -2.68
N GLN A 551 -37.08 -23.73 -2.66
CA GLN A 551 -37.26 -25.16 -2.95
C GLN A 551 -37.18 -25.45 -4.45
N GLY A 552 -36.74 -26.66 -4.82
CA GLY A 552 -36.68 -27.09 -6.22
C GLY A 552 -35.41 -26.66 -6.97
N CYS A 553 -34.36 -26.28 -6.25
CA CYS A 553 -33.08 -25.89 -6.86
C CYS A 553 -32.23 -27.12 -7.20
N THR A 554 -31.88 -27.26 -8.47
CA THR A 554 -31.08 -28.35 -9.03
C THR A 554 -29.74 -27.83 -9.54
N ASN A 555 -28.79 -28.71 -9.85
CA ASN A 555 -27.46 -28.32 -10.40
C ASN A 555 -27.45 -28.13 -11.92
N ASP A 556 -28.61 -27.85 -12.51
CA ASP A 556 -28.81 -27.62 -13.94
C ASP A 556 -29.68 -26.36 -14.07
N ALA A 557 -29.17 -25.34 -14.75
CA ALA A 557 -29.82 -24.04 -14.89
C ALA A 557 -31.23 -24.16 -15.51
N THR A 558 -31.42 -25.09 -16.46
CA THR A 558 -32.69 -25.25 -17.19
C THR A 558 -33.80 -25.82 -16.32
N THR A 559 -33.47 -26.62 -15.31
CA THR A 559 -34.45 -27.26 -14.42
C THR A 559 -34.50 -26.64 -13.02
N SER A 560 -33.55 -25.76 -12.68
CA SER A 560 -33.42 -25.21 -11.33
C SER A 560 -34.42 -24.09 -11.05
N ALA A 561 -35.16 -24.20 -9.95
CA ALA A 561 -36.04 -23.12 -9.48
C ALA A 561 -35.26 -21.87 -9.02
N CYS A 562 -33.96 -22.02 -8.72
CA CYS A 562 -33.07 -20.94 -8.29
C CYS A 562 -32.42 -20.18 -9.45
N ALA A 563 -32.44 -20.73 -10.68
CA ALA A 563 -31.91 -20.06 -11.85
C ALA A 563 -32.94 -19.07 -12.42
N ILE A 564 -32.46 -17.90 -12.85
CA ILE A 564 -33.30 -16.82 -13.37
C ILE A 564 -33.05 -16.68 -14.87
N PRO A 565 -34.06 -16.87 -15.74
CA PRO A 565 -33.90 -16.67 -17.18
C PRO A 565 -33.43 -15.24 -17.51
N ILE A 566 -32.41 -15.14 -18.35
CA ILE A 566 -31.86 -13.89 -18.88
C ILE A 566 -31.72 -13.94 -20.40
N LYS A 567 -31.68 -12.76 -21.01
CA LYS A 567 -31.34 -12.57 -22.43
C LYS A 567 -30.36 -11.42 -22.52
N SER A 568 -29.11 -11.74 -22.85
CA SER A 568 -28.06 -10.73 -23.03
C SER A 568 -28.41 -9.76 -24.14
N ARG A 569 -28.27 -8.46 -23.86
CA ARG A 569 -28.49 -7.41 -24.85
C ARG A 569 -27.19 -7.15 -25.60
N HIS A 570 -27.31 -6.76 -26.86
CA HIS A 570 -26.14 -6.43 -27.66
C HIS A 570 -25.52 -5.09 -27.21
N LEU A 571 -24.28 -5.14 -26.72
CA LEU A 571 -23.57 -3.98 -26.17
C LEU A 571 -22.62 -3.30 -27.16
N GLY A 572 -22.24 -3.97 -28.26
CA GLY A 572 -21.37 -3.39 -29.27
C GLY A 572 -20.70 -4.43 -30.18
N THR A 573 -20.03 -3.95 -31.22
CA THR A 573 -19.26 -4.76 -32.18
C THR A 573 -17.78 -4.38 -32.17
N GLY A 574 -16.92 -5.22 -32.75
CA GLY A 574 -15.47 -4.98 -32.83
C GLY A 574 -14.66 -5.73 -31.77
N GLN A 575 -13.34 -5.52 -31.78
CA GLN A 575 -12.38 -6.29 -30.98
C GLN A 575 -12.63 -6.19 -29.46
N HIS A 576 -13.07 -5.02 -28.98
CA HIS A 576 -13.40 -4.80 -27.56
C HIS A 576 -14.53 -5.72 -27.06
N TYR A 577 -15.57 -5.92 -27.88
CA TYR A 577 -16.74 -6.70 -27.51
C TYR A 577 -16.67 -8.17 -27.98
N ALA A 578 -15.68 -8.54 -28.79
CA ALA A 578 -15.61 -9.85 -29.43
C ALA A 578 -15.66 -11.01 -28.42
N GLN A 579 -14.91 -10.89 -27.34
CA GLN A 579 -14.85 -11.89 -26.28
C GLN A 579 -16.15 -11.97 -25.47
N TYR A 580 -16.69 -10.83 -25.04
CA TYR A 580 -17.98 -10.74 -24.36
C TYR A 580 -19.13 -11.32 -25.21
N ASN A 581 -19.19 -10.94 -26.50
CA ASN A 581 -20.22 -11.40 -27.42
C ASN A 581 -20.17 -12.92 -27.64
N ALA A 582 -18.97 -13.49 -27.72
CA ALA A 582 -18.80 -14.93 -27.79
C ALA A 582 -19.36 -15.60 -26.54
N TRP A 583 -18.89 -15.22 -25.35
CA TRP A 583 -19.34 -15.84 -24.09
C TRP A 583 -20.81 -15.60 -23.75
N SER A 584 -21.39 -14.50 -24.21
CA SER A 584 -22.82 -14.22 -24.00
C SER A 584 -23.71 -15.08 -24.89
N THR A 585 -23.17 -15.71 -25.94
CA THR A 585 -23.95 -16.59 -26.81
C THR A 585 -24.23 -17.90 -26.09
N GLY A 586 -25.51 -18.19 -25.85
CA GLY A 586 -25.96 -19.38 -25.12
C GLY A 586 -25.97 -19.23 -23.60
N ASP A 587 -25.70 -18.02 -23.07
CA ASP A 587 -25.94 -17.63 -21.68
C ASP A 587 -27.43 -17.27 -21.52
N SER A 588 -28.22 -18.20 -20.98
CA SER A 588 -29.70 -18.12 -20.93
C SER A 588 -30.24 -17.95 -19.52
N PHE A 589 -29.42 -18.14 -18.49
CA PHE A 589 -29.78 -18.04 -17.10
C PHE A 589 -28.70 -17.31 -16.30
N LEU A 590 -29.12 -16.51 -15.32
CA LEU A 590 -28.27 -16.19 -14.19
C LEU A 590 -28.39 -17.36 -13.19
N ASP A 591 -27.30 -18.12 -13.06
CA ASP A 591 -27.22 -19.32 -12.22
C ASP A 591 -25.88 -19.45 -11.45
N TRP A 592 -25.82 -20.44 -10.55
CA TRP A 592 -24.67 -20.72 -9.68
C TRP A 592 -23.67 -21.76 -10.25
N TYR A 593 -23.97 -22.38 -11.39
CA TYR A 593 -23.34 -23.59 -11.91
C TYR A 593 -22.25 -23.32 -12.96
N GLY A 594 -22.21 -22.13 -13.57
CA GLY A 594 -21.12 -21.70 -14.43
C GLY A 594 -21.46 -21.73 -15.91
N GLN A 595 -20.67 -22.44 -16.73
CA GLN A 595 -20.94 -22.52 -18.18
C GLN A 595 -22.21 -23.31 -18.44
N GLU A 596 -23.15 -22.74 -19.21
CA GLU A 596 -24.37 -23.43 -19.62
C GLU A 596 -24.17 -24.36 -20.83
N HIS A 597 -25.08 -25.32 -20.98
CA HIS A 597 -25.10 -26.19 -22.16
C HIS A 597 -25.40 -25.39 -23.43
N GLY A 598 -24.39 -25.27 -24.29
CA GLY A 598 -24.47 -24.48 -25.53
C GLY A 598 -23.93 -23.07 -25.41
N GLN A 599 -23.42 -22.65 -24.23
CA GLN A 599 -22.74 -21.38 -24.09
C GLN A 599 -21.36 -21.44 -24.75
N HIS A 600 -21.07 -20.48 -25.63
CA HIS A 600 -19.88 -20.50 -26.47
C HIS A 600 -18.61 -20.14 -25.69
N SER A 601 -17.47 -20.62 -26.19
CA SER A 601 -16.12 -20.24 -25.73
C SER A 601 -15.52 -19.14 -26.62
N TYR A 602 -14.48 -18.46 -26.14
CA TYR A 602 -13.68 -17.52 -26.92
C TYR A 602 -12.23 -17.96 -26.93
N HIS A 603 -11.65 -18.22 -28.11
CA HIS A 603 -10.28 -18.71 -28.28
C HIS A 603 -9.96 -19.95 -27.39
N GLY A 604 -10.93 -20.86 -27.24
CA GLY A 604 -10.77 -22.07 -26.43
C GLY A 604 -10.92 -21.87 -24.91
N LYS A 605 -11.17 -20.64 -24.44
CA LYS A 605 -11.46 -20.34 -23.02
C LYS A 605 -12.98 -20.39 -22.78
N SER A 606 -13.42 -21.33 -21.94
CA SER A 606 -14.81 -21.43 -21.48
C SER A 606 -15.19 -20.26 -20.56
N PRO A 607 -16.43 -19.75 -20.63
CA PRO A 607 -16.93 -18.77 -19.69
C PRO A 607 -17.06 -19.38 -18.30
N SER A 608 -16.96 -18.53 -17.27
CA SER A 608 -17.12 -18.95 -15.88
C SER A 608 -18.50 -18.65 -15.31
N GLY A 609 -19.46 -18.20 -16.12
CA GLY A 609 -20.81 -17.77 -15.76
C GLY A 609 -21.30 -16.70 -16.75
N THR A 610 -22.21 -15.85 -16.31
CA THR A 610 -22.65 -14.68 -17.10
C THR A 610 -21.51 -13.69 -17.26
N PRO A 611 -21.03 -13.41 -18.48
CA PRO A 611 -19.89 -12.53 -18.72
C PRO A 611 -20.28 -11.07 -18.51
N ALA A 612 -19.35 -10.27 -18.00
CA ALA A 612 -19.43 -8.82 -18.04
C ALA A 612 -18.48 -8.27 -19.11
N VAL A 613 -18.77 -7.07 -19.64
CA VAL A 613 -17.85 -6.35 -20.52
C VAL A 613 -17.24 -5.16 -19.79
N TRP A 614 -15.95 -4.94 -19.96
CA TRP A 614 -15.29 -3.76 -19.40
C TRP A 614 -15.84 -2.49 -20.09
N THR A 615 -16.22 -1.50 -19.30
CA THR A 615 -16.70 -0.21 -19.83
C THR A 615 -16.04 0.98 -19.14
N THR A 616 -16.17 2.15 -19.79
CA THR A 616 -15.68 3.43 -19.32
C THR A 616 -16.67 4.55 -19.63
N ASN A 617 -16.62 5.64 -18.85
CA ASN A 617 -17.33 6.88 -19.14
C ASN A 617 -16.55 7.85 -20.04
N VAL A 618 -15.33 7.48 -20.47
CA VAL A 618 -14.48 8.32 -21.34
C VAL A 618 -14.95 8.25 -22.79
N GLU A 619 -15.48 9.35 -23.31
CA GLU A 619 -15.92 9.44 -24.71
C GLU A 619 -14.78 9.08 -25.69
N GLY A 620 -15.11 8.31 -26.73
CA GLY A 620 -14.15 7.87 -27.75
C GLY A 620 -13.30 6.66 -27.39
N ALA A 621 -13.31 6.18 -26.14
CA ALA A 621 -12.65 4.93 -25.76
C ALA A 621 -13.44 3.70 -26.26
N SER A 622 -12.75 2.58 -26.49
CA SER A 622 -13.37 1.37 -27.08
C SER A 622 -14.47 0.73 -26.21
N GLY A 623 -14.44 0.95 -24.89
CA GLY A 623 -15.46 0.51 -23.96
C GLY A 623 -16.41 1.63 -23.50
N HIS A 624 -16.45 2.77 -24.21
CA HIS A 624 -17.34 3.86 -23.85
C HIS A 624 -18.81 3.44 -23.97
N THR A 625 -19.61 3.73 -22.94
CA THR A 625 -21.07 3.57 -22.99
C THR A 625 -21.73 4.64 -22.13
N THR A 626 -22.86 5.16 -22.60
CA THR A 626 -23.65 6.16 -21.86
C THR A 626 -24.26 5.60 -20.57
N LEU A 627 -24.37 4.28 -20.44
CA LEU A 627 -24.79 3.62 -19.20
C LEU A 627 -23.74 3.76 -18.09
N ASN A 628 -22.47 3.92 -18.44
CA ASN A 628 -21.40 4.11 -17.50
C ASN A 628 -21.14 5.59 -17.28
N THR A 629 -21.63 6.09 -16.15
CA THR A 629 -21.41 7.47 -15.67
C THR A 629 -20.42 7.52 -14.51
N TYR A 630 -19.86 6.38 -14.10
CA TYR A 630 -19.16 6.23 -12.82
C TYR A 630 -17.63 6.27 -12.95
N GLY A 631 -17.09 5.99 -14.14
CA GLY A 631 -15.65 6.03 -14.37
C GLY A 631 -15.17 4.92 -15.29
N GLN A 632 -13.86 4.71 -15.32
CA GLN A 632 -13.27 3.54 -15.95
C GLN A 632 -13.44 2.30 -15.05
N HIS A 633 -13.31 1.10 -15.61
CA HIS A 633 -13.32 -0.16 -14.86
C HIS A 633 -14.64 -0.56 -14.22
N TYR A 634 -15.75 -0.14 -14.82
CA TYR A 634 -17.06 -0.71 -14.51
C TYR A 634 -17.36 -1.82 -15.51
N TRP A 635 -17.47 -3.03 -15.00
CA TRP A 635 -17.84 -4.21 -15.76
C TRP A 635 -19.36 -4.28 -15.87
N LEU A 636 -19.86 -4.19 -17.10
CA LEU A 636 -21.28 -4.06 -17.42
C LEU A 636 -21.87 -5.40 -17.85
N ILE A 637 -23.04 -5.70 -17.30
CA ILE A 637 -23.97 -6.74 -17.75
C ILE A 637 -25.30 -6.02 -18.01
N ASP A 638 -25.84 -6.18 -19.22
CA ASP A 638 -27.12 -5.60 -19.62
C ASP A 638 -27.97 -6.71 -20.23
N VAL A 639 -29.00 -7.13 -19.50
CA VAL A 639 -29.85 -8.27 -19.87
C VAL A 639 -31.32 -7.90 -19.75
N ASP A 640 -32.18 -8.53 -20.53
CA ASP A 640 -33.59 -8.67 -20.15
C ASP A 640 -33.68 -9.88 -19.20
N MET A 641 -34.28 -9.71 -18.02
CA MET A 641 -34.36 -10.72 -16.96
C MET A 641 -35.83 -11.01 -16.64
N ASP A 642 -36.20 -12.28 -16.47
CA ASP A 642 -37.56 -12.64 -16.02
C ASP A 642 -37.72 -12.40 -14.51
N CYS A 643 -38.22 -11.21 -14.15
CA CYS A 643 -38.41 -10.79 -12.77
C CYS A 643 -39.44 -11.65 -12.03
N SER A 644 -40.32 -12.39 -12.73
CA SER A 644 -41.25 -13.34 -12.07
C SER A 644 -40.52 -14.51 -11.40
N ARG A 645 -39.24 -14.70 -11.73
CA ARG A 645 -38.36 -15.73 -11.18
C ARG A 645 -37.47 -15.22 -10.05
N THR A 646 -37.65 -13.98 -9.59
CA THR A 646 -36.94 -13.39 -8.45
C THR A 646 -37.72 -13.54 -7.14
N GLU A 647 -37.18 -13.11 -6.00
CA GLU A 647 -37.91 -13.02 -4.72
C GLU A 647 -38.32 -11.58 -4.46
N ASN A 648 -39.61 -11.24 -4.68
CA ASN A 648 -40.12 -9.87 -4.57
C ASN A 648 -39.30 -8.85 -5.39
N GLY A 649 -38.80 -9.25 -6.56
CA GLY A 649 -37.94 -8.42 -7.40
C GLY A 649 -36.45 -8.51 -7.10
N TRP A 650 -36.05 -9.21 -6.04
CA TRP A 650 -34.66 -9.33 -5.60
C TRP A 650 -34.04 -10.65 -6.03
N PHE A 651 -32.78 -10.58 -6.43
CA PHE A 651 -31.93 -11.72 -6.69
C PHE A 651 -30.53 -11.43 -6.18
N GLU A 652 -29.72 -12.46 -6.10
CA GLU A 652 -28.36 -12.34 -5.60
C GLU A 652 -27.35 -12.79 -6.64
N PHE A 653 -26.14 -12.26 -6.53
CA PHE A 653 -25.03 -12.68 -7.37
C PHE A 653 -23.69 -12.47 -6.67
N LYS A 654 -22.67 -13.09 -7.24
CA LYS A 654 -21.29 -12.96 -6.82
C LYS A 654 -20.37 -12.91 -8.03
N GLY A 655 -19.43 -11.98 -8.01
CA GLY A 655 -18.43 -11.76 -9.04
C GLY A 655 -17.30 -12.77 -8.98
N LEU A 656 -16.77 -13.10 -10.16
CA LEU A 656 -15.57 -13.89 -10.36
C LEU A 656 -14.63 -13.14 -11.29
N VAL A 657 -13.35 -13.04 -10.91
CA VAL A 657 -12.30 -12.56 -11.81
C VAL A 657 -11.31 -13.69 -12.04
N ASN A 658 -11.16 -14.10 -13.30
CA ASN A 658 -10.28 -15.20 -13.68
C ASN A 658 -10.53 -16.51 -12.89
N GLY A 659 -11.80 -16.83 -12.65
CA GLY A 659 -12.24 -18.01 -11.90
C GLY A 659 -12.12 -17.91 -10.38
N GLN A 660 -11.65 -16.79 -9.84
CA GLN A 660 -11.59 -16.53 -8.40
C GLN A 660 -12.80 -15.73 -7.94
N TRP A 661 -13.52 -16.24 -6.94
CA TRP A 661 -14.67 -15.57 -6.33
C TRP A 661 -14.26 -14.31 -5.57
N GLU A 662 -15.13 -13.31 -5.55
CA GLU A 662 -15.06 -12.26 -4.53
C GLU A 662 -15.31 -12.82 -3.11
N GLY A 663 -15.00 -12.01 -2.10
CA GLY A 663 -15.27 -12.32 -0.69
C GLY A 663 -16.76 -12.32 -0.37
N ASN A 664 -17.10 -12.71 0.86
CA ASN A 664 -18.47 -12.55 1.36
C ASN A 664 -18.79 -11.08 1.56
N ILE A 665 -19.98 -10.67 1.13
CA ILE A 665 -20.42 -9.29 1.16
C ILE A 665 -20.98 -8.98 2.55
N GLN A 666 -20.29 -8.10 3.28
CA GLN A 666 -20.70 -7.64 4.61
C GLN A 666 -21.25 -6.22 4.54
N GLY A 667 -22.29 -5.96 5.35
CA GLY A 667 -22.80 -4.60 5.55
C GLY A 667 -23.43 -3.98 4.30
N GLN A 668 -24.08 -4.78 3.46
CA GLN A 668 -24.73 -4.27 2.25
C GLN A 668 -25.79 -3.21 2.59
N THR A 669 -25.73 -2.07 1.91
CA THR A 669 -26.53 -0.88 2.28
C THR A 669 -27.68 -0.55 1.34
N CYS A 670 -27.80 -1.21 0.17
CA CYS A 670 -28.85 -0.91 -0.79
C CYS A 670 -30.10 -1.80 -0.61
N GLY A 671 -31.20 -1.16 -0.15
CA GLY A 671 -32.54 -1.73 -0.10
C GLY A 671 -32.77 -2.79 0.99
N ASN A 672 -33.90 -3.50 0.88
CA ASN A 672 -34.40 -4.46 1.86
C ASN A 672 -34.70 -5.80 1.17
N PRO A 673 -33.69 -6.68 1.00
CA PRO A 673 -33.90 -7.98 0.39
C PRO A 673 -34.76 -8.90 1.27
N PRO A 674 -35.40 -9.92 0.68
CA PRO A 674 -36.39 -10.76 1.37
C PRO A 674 -35.78 -11.76 2.37
N TYR A 675 -34.47 -12.01 2.30
CA TYR A 675 -33.74 -12.85 3.24
C TYR A 675 -32.26 -12.44 3.29
N SER A 676 -31.54 -12.95 4.29
CA SER A 676 -30.10 -12.68 4.45
C SER A 676 -29.27 -13.54 3.49
N SER A 677 -28.29 -12.92 2.84
CA SER A 677 -27.29 -13.60 2.03
C SER A 677 -25.92 -12.98 2.26
N ASN A 678 -24.85 -13.74 1.96
CA ASN A 678 -23.46 -13.28 1.94
C ASN A 678 -23.02 -12.86 0.52
N ASN A 679 -23.95 -12.80 -0.43
CA ASN A 679 -23.76 -12.37 -1.82
C ASN A 679 -24.30 -10.95 -2.01
N HIS A 680 -24.03 -10.32 -3.15
CA HIS A 680 -24.64 -9.03 -3.49
C HIS A 680 -26.12 -9.21 -3.77
N TRP A 681 -26.96 -8.37 -3.18
CA TRP A 681 -28.37 -8.22 -3.56
C TRP A 681 -28.56 -7.22 -4.69
N ALA A 682 -29.25 -7.64 -5.74
CA ALA A 682 -29.70 -6.83 -6.87
C ALA A 682 -31.19 -6.89 -7.11
N LYS A 683 -31.70 -5.87 -7.80
CA LYS A 683 -33.11 -5.68 -8.08
C LYS A 683 -33.37 -5.76 -9.59
N CYS A 684 -34.26 -6.66 -9.97
CA CYS A 684 -34.67 -6.85 -11.34
C CYS A 684 -35.47 -5.65 -11.86
N GLY A 685 -35.24 -5.26 -13.11
CA GLY A 685 -35.84 -4.07 -13.72
C GLY A 685 -35.10 -2.75 -13.46
N PHE A 686 -33.94 -2.80 -12.79
CA PHE A 686 -33.20 -1.61 -12.36
C PHE A 686 -31.75 -1.62 -12.83
N LYS A 687 -31.11 -0.45 -12.72
CA LYS A 687 -29.67 -0.29 -12.81
C LYS A 687 -29.11 -0.52 -11.42
N ASN A 688 -28.28 -1.53 -11.30
CA ASN A 688 -27.67 -1.97 -10.06
C ASN A 688 -26.16 -1.80 -10.19
N VAL A 689 -25.55 -1.02 -9.32
CA VAL A 689 -24.12 -0.68 -9.37
C VAL A 689 -23.48 -1.13 -8.07
N TYR A 690 -22.41 -1.89 -8.19
CA TYR A 690 -21.72 -2.56 -7.09
C TYR A 690 -20.22 -2.33 -7.15
N HIS A 691 -19.57 -2.61 -6.03
CA HIS A 691 -18.13 -2.60 -5.91
C HIS A 691 -17.66 -3.99 -5.49
N PHE A 692 -16.75 -4.58 -6.27
CA PHE A 692 -16.25 -5.93 -6.01
C PHE A 692 -15.62 -6.02 -4.61
N ASN A 693 -15.93 -7.08 -3.84
CA ASN A 693 -15.53 -7.23 -2.42
C ASN A 693 -16.09 -6.18 -1.43
N SER A 694 -17.20 -5.49 -1.75
CA SER A 694 -17.74 -4.43 -0.89
C SER A 694 -19.26 -4.49 -0.78
N GLY A 695 -19.82 -4.15 0.38
CA GLY A 695 -21.28 -4.00 0.56
C GLY A 695 -21.84 -2.69 -0.02
N GLN A 696 -20.99 -1.84 -0.61
CA GLN A 696 -21.44 -0.60 -1.25
C GLN A 696 -22.17 -0.91 -2.56
N CYS A 697 -23.33 -0.28 -2.71
CA CYS A 697 -24.14 -0.43 -3.90
C CYS A 697 -25.12 0.71 -4.10
N GLU A 698 -25.53 0.91 -5.34
CA GLU A 698 -26.55 1.86 -5.77
C GLU A 698 -27.58 1.12 -6.63
N ILE A 699 -28.86 1.39 -6.39
CA ILE A 699 -29.95 0.89 -7.24
C ILE A 699 -30.75 2.10 -7.72
N SER A 700 -30.92 2.22 -9.03
CA SER A 700 -31.60 3.34 -9.67
C SER A 700 -32.40 2.88 -10.89
N THR A 701 -33.30 3.72 -11.39
CA THR A 701 -34.02 3.45 -12.64
C THR A 701 -33.07 3.47 -13.83
N ILE A 702 -33.29 2.60 -14.82
CA ILE A 702 -32.50 2.59 -16.06
C ILE A 702 -32.94 3.78 -16.91
N SER A 703 -32.07 4.79 -17.03
CA SER A 703 -32.24 5.97 -17.89
C SER A 703 -31.74 5.75 -19.30
#